data_AF-A0A1B1RXV0-F1
#
_entry.id   AF-A0A1B1RXV0-F1
#
_cell.length_a   1.000
_cell.length_b   1.000
_cell.length_c   1.000
_cell.angle_alpha   90.00
_cell.angle_beta   90.00
_cell.angle_gamma   90.00
#
_symmetry.space_group_name_H-M   'P 1'
#
loop_
_entity.id
_entity.type
_entity.pdbx_description
1 polymer ?
#
loop_
_entity_poly.entity_id
_entity_poly.type
_entity_poly.pdbx_seq_one_letter_code
_entity_poly.pdbx_strand_id
1 'polypeptide(L)'
;MREKIKNWIDNIEKTTNRWTSTSWFKRMSITTGVIWNLALIFAIVFVTGGVFAASVGAGYFASLVDEENLRSEDEMRAEIYSYEETTEMFFDNDVYIGKVQTDLERKETTLKNISKTAINAVLATEDEYFMEHEGIVPKAIFRGLLQDVSNADSQTGGSTLTQQLVKNQILTNEVSYERKAKEILLAMRLEKFMTKDEIIEAYLNIIPYGRNSSGANIAGIETAANGIFNKSAKDLSLPEAAFIAGIPKAPFYYTPYNTYGKVKDDAGLQPGLDRMKTVLFRMKEEEYITQEEYDEAIAFDIKKNFRKDESRSRDNNPYVTNELEKRAMRILMDVLAEKDGLDPITLEENNKLYEKYAILADRAVRSNGYRIHSTINKDLYLAHEKAKDAYTRYGTELTIPTTNKDGEEIMKKLPVQVGSMMIENKTGRILSFVGGRDHEIEALNHATQAYRSIGSTVKPLLVYGPALDLGVIGAGSPVVDVKFTLNDNGKPWTPANFVPTSEQGIMSARDALAQSQNLPALRLFGQIREQMPINYLINAGFSRVEEKSNDYPSTALGGGVEGSVEELTSGYATIANGGKKVEPYMIQRIEDADGNIIFEHEVVEKEIYSPQTAYILTDMLRDVFKTDRGTANRANSLLNFGADFAGKTGTTQDTKDVWLVGYNPNITMGLWLGYDSEKYSLDIYPNTNLQPSVRVNQLWASLMNTTYQTVPDLVGAKSTFKQPKGVVTKSFCGISGLAPGGACQSAGLVRSDLFNEKVMIPSEKDDSLTSGSYTTINGKRYAAFSSTPSEFVSGGGIGVSKKYIDRMMAPFGGDASKLFPGNSRFSSIVAGSTFNADSSTPSGVRASISGNTISWTNSGSNDVVGYRVYKGGSRVASISESRSNSYTANGAGSYVVVAVDITGKQSAASNSVSIAAPKPKPKPEPKPTPKPEEKEPKKEAPEKEEKEPEKEEAPAEEQEAETAPQEEAPVEAEPEEPVEKEPAPEEPVEPEEPAEDDAA
;
A
#
# COMPACT_ATOMS: atom_id res chain seq x y z
N MET A 1 58.02 -51.82 98.49
CA MET A 1 57.32 -51.49 97.23
C MET A 1 57.95 -52.19 96.02
N ARG A 2 59.26 -52.03 95.75
CA ARG A 2 59.96 -52.75 94.66
C ARG A 2 59.74 -54.28 94.64
N GLU A 3 59.77 -54.97 95.77
CA GLU A 3 59.49 -56.43 95.81
C GLU A 3 58.06 -56.81 95.43
N LYS A 4 57.04 -56.00 95.76
CA LYS A 4 55.67 -56.28 95.32
C LYS A 4 55.54 -56.12 93.80
N ILE A 5 56.21 -55.13 93.23
CA ILE A 5 56.26 -54.94 91.77
C ILE A 5 57.04 -56.09 91.12
N LYS A 6 58.17 -56.52 91.70
CA LYS A 6 58.97 -57.64 91.17
C LYS A 6 58.20 -58.97 91.24
N ASN A 7 57.57 -59.31 92.37
CA ASN A 7 56.72 -60.51 92.45
C ASN A 7 55.47 -60.44 91.55
N TRP A 8 54.96 -59.24 91.26
CA TRP A 8 53.86 -59.06 90.30
C TRP A 8 54.32 -59.26 88.85
N ILE A 9 55.49 -58.72 88.48
CA ILE A 9 56.12 -58.96 87.17
C ILE A 9 56.53 -60.43 87.00
N ASP A 10 57.21 -61.04 87.98
CA ASP A 10 57.57 -62.47 87.97
C ASP A 10 56.33 -63.38 87.86
N ASN A 11 55.21 -63.01 88.50
CA ASN A 11 53.95 -63.75 88.35
C ASN A 11 53.32 -63.53 86.97
N ILE A 12 53.37 -62.32 86.41
CA ILE A 12 52.90 -62.06 85.04
C ILE A 12 53.75 -62.87 84.05
N GLU A 13 55.08 -62.82 84.11
CA GLU A 13 55.96 -63.61 83.25
C GLU A 13 55.76 -65.13 83.40
N LYS A 14 55.55 -65.64 84.63
CA LYS A 14 55.22 -67.06 84.82
C LYS A 14 53.84 -67.43 84.28
N THR A 15 52.89 -66.49 84.29
CA THR A 15 51.53 -66.72 83.78
C THR A 15 51.51 -66.65 82.24
N THR A 16 52.15 -65.66 81.63
CA THR A 16 52.31 -65.57 80.17
C THR A 16 53.13 -66.74 79.63
N ASN A 17 54.25 -67.13 80.27
CA ASN A 17 55.03 -68.30 79.83
C ASN A 17 54.30 -69.64 80.03
N ARG A 18 53.38 -69.78 81.00
CA ARG A 18 52.47 -70.94 81.07
C ARG A 18 51.41 -70.92 79.96
N TRP A 19 50.96 -69.75 79.51
CA TRP A 19 50.00 -69.62 78.42
C TRP A 19 50.65 -69.86 77.05
N THR A 20 51.79 -69.22 76.75
CA THR A 20 52.48 -69.33 75.46
C THR A 20 53.16 -70.68 75.21
N SER A 21 53.41 -71.47 76.25
CA SER A 21 54.02 -72.81 76.12
C SER A 21 53.02 -73.95 75.81
N THR A 22 51.71 -73.71 75.88
CA THR A 22 50.68 -74.72 75.54
C THR A 22 50.39 -74.78 74.04
N SER A 23 50.20 -75.98 73.51
CA SER A 23 50.03 -76.25 72.06
C SER A 23 48.80 -75.55 71.44
N TRP A 24 47.77 -75.30 72.25
CA TRP A 24 46.59 -74.50 71.91
C TRP A 24 46.96 -73.04 71.57
N PHE A 25 47.85 -72.41 72.33
CA PHE A 25 48.12 -70.97 72.19
C PHE A 25 48.93 -70.64 70.94
N LYS A 26 49.84 -71.53 70.54
CA LYS A 26 50.54 -71.44 69.23
C LYS A 26 49.60 -71.57 68.03
N ARG A 27 48.41 -72.17 68.17
CA ARG A 27 47.38 -72.14 67.11
C ARG A 27 46.57 -70.85 67.14
N MET A 28 46.35 -70.27 68.32
CA MET A 28 45.55 -69.06 68.50
C MET A 28 46.29 -67.76 68.12
N SER A 29 47.61 -67.69 68.30
CA SER A 29 48.42 -66.55 67.81
C SER A 29 48.52 -66.49 66.29
N ILE A 30 48.43 -67.65 65.61
CA ILE A 30 48.41 -67.72 64.15
C ILE A 30 47.05 -67.23 63.63
N THR A 31 45.92 -67.65 64.21
CA THR A 31 44.60 -67.18 63.75
C THR A 31 44.37 -65.70 64.02
N THR A 32 44.78 -65.14 65.17
CA THR A 32 44.65 -63.69 65.40
C THR A 32 45.60 -62.87 64.53
N GLY A 33 46.83 -63.35 64.30
CA GLY A 33 47.77 -62.72 63.35
C GLY A 33 47.26 -62.77 61.91
N VAL A 34 46.64 -63.87 61.48
CA VAL A 34 46.01 -64.00 60.16
C VAL A 34 44.79 -63.08 60.04
N ILE A 35 43.92 -62.99 61.04
CA ILE A 35 42.78 -62.06 61.04
C ILE A 35 43.25 -60.60 60.98
N TRP A 36 44.29 -60.22 61.74
CA TRP A 36 44.84 -58.87 61.71
C TRP A 36 45.53 -58.54 60.37
N ASN A 37 46.29 -59.48 59.81
CA ASN A 37 46.89 -59.31 58.49
C ASN A 37 45.84 -59.25 57.38
N LEU A 38 44.75 -60.03 57.47
CA LEU A 38 43.61 -59.92 56.57
C LEU A 38 42.92 -58.56 56.71
N ALA A 39 42.69 -58.07 57.94
CA ALA A 39 42.13 -56.75 58.18
C ALA A 39 43.02 -55.62 57.61
N LEU A 40 44.35 -55.73 57.75
CA LEU A 40 45.31 -54.82 57.13
C LEU A 40 45.29 -54.91 55.60
N ILE A 41 45.20 -56.12 55.01
CA ILE A 41 45.08 -56.30 53.56
C ILE A 41 43.76 -55.69 53.07
N PHE A 42 42.64 -55.93 53.74
CA PHE A 42 41.36 -55.30 53.42
C PHE A 42 41.44 -53.78 53.54
N ALA A 43 42.05 -53.23 54.60
CA ALA A 43 42.24 -51.79 54.75
C ALA A 43 43.12 -51.19 53.64
N ILE A 44 44.22 -51.86 53.27
CA ILE A 44 45.08 -51.46 52.15
C ILE A 44 44.30 -51.49 50.84
N VAL A 45 43.55 -52.57 50.55
CA VAL A 45 42.71 -52.70 49.34
C VAL A 45 41.60 -51.64 49.31
N PHE A 46 41.01 -51.30 50.45
CA PHE A 46 39.99 -50.26 50.53
C PHE A 46 40.57 -48.86 50.30
N VAL A 47 41.76 -48.58 50.85
CA VAL A 47 42.46 -47.31 50.65
C VAL A 47 42.99 -47.18 49.22
N THR A 48 43.66 -48.20 48.67
CA THR A 48 44.15 -48.16 47.28
C THR A 48 43.01 -48.17 46.27
N GLY A 49 41.95 -48.94 46.52
CA GLY A 49 40.72 -48.90 45.73
C GLY A 49 40.03 -47.54 45.78
N GLY A 50 39.95 -46.92 46.96
CA GLY A 50 39.42 -45.56 47.13
C GLY A 50 40.24 -44.49 46.42
N VAL A 51 41.58 -44.53 46.54
CA VAL A 51 42.49 -43.62 45.82
C VAL A 51 42.41 -43.82 44.31
N PHE A 52 42.31 -45.07 43.84
CA PHE A 52 42.13 -45.38 42.42
C PHE A 52 40.78 -44.84 41.90
N ALA A 53 39.69 -45.10 42.60
CA ALA A 53 38.36 -44.59 42.25
C ALA A 53 38.32 -43.06 42.23
N ALA A 54 38.92 -42.38 43.22
CA ALA A 54 39.03 -40.93 43.26
C ALA A 54 39.88 -40.38 42.09
N SER A 55 40.96 -41.07 41.73
CA SER A 55 41.85 -40.68 40.62
C SER A 55 41.18 -40.85 39.26
N VAL A 56 40.44 -41.94 39.05
CA VAL A 56 39.62 -42.16 37.84
C VAL A 56 38.49 -41.14 37.76
N GLY A 57 37.79 -40.87 38.87
CA GLY A 57 36.73 -39.86 38.92
C GLY A 57 37.23 -38.44 38.62
N ALA A 58 38.37 -38.05 39.20
CA ALA A 58 38.99 -36.75 38.94
C ALA A 58 39.51 -36.62 37.50
N GLY A 59 40.12 -37.68 36.94
CA GLY A 59 40.55 -37.71 35.53
C GLY A 59 39.37 -37.63 34.56
N TYR A 60 38.28 -38.35 34.86
CA TYR A 60 37.06 -38.28 34.05
C TYR A 60 36.40 -36.90 34.12
N PHE A 61 36.28 -36.31 35.32
CA PHE A 61 35.79 -34.93 35.46
C PHE A 61 36.64 -33.93 34.68
N ALA A 62 37.98 -34.05 34.72
CA ALA A 62 38.89 -33.21 33.95
C ALA A 62 38.66 -33.34 32.44
N SER A 63 38.43 -34.55 31.92
CA SER A 63 38.08 -34.78 30.49
C SER A 63 36.67 -34.36 30.07
N LEU A 64 35.85 -33.85 31.00
CA LEU A 64 34.53 -33.28 30.71
C LEU A 64 34.55 -31.73 30.72
N VAL A 65 35.68 -31.12 31.06
CA VAL A 65 35.83 -29.66 31.23
C VAL A 65 37.12 -29.11 30.60
N ASP A 66 37.84 -29.92 29.82
CA ASP A 66 39.11 -29.55 29.18
C ASP A 66 38.93 -28.57 28.01
N GLU A 67 37.81 -28.65 27.29
CA GLU A 67 37.42 -27.66 26.28
C GLU A 67 36.82 -26.36 26.88
N GLU A 68 36.64 -26.26 28.20
CA GLU A 68 36.01 -25.09 28.83
C GLU A 68 37.01 -23.93 29.01
N ASN A 69 36.82 -22.85 28.25
CA ASN A 69 37.69 -21.69 28.29
C ASN A 69 37.67 -20.99 29.67
N LEU A 70 38.85 -20.53 30.10
CA LEU A 70 39.06 -19.83 31.38
C LEU A 70 38.51 -18.39 31.34
N ARG A 71 37.19 -18.22 31.49
CA ARG A 71 36.56 -16.90 31.66
C ARG A 71 37.16 -16.11 32.83
N SER A 72 37.44 -14.84 32.60
CA SER A 72 37.79 -13.84 33.60
C SER A 72 36.61 -13.51 34.53
N GLU A 73 36.87 -12.70 35.56
CA GLU A 73 35.82 -12.17 36.44
C GLU A 73 34.86 -11.28 35.66
N ASP A 74 35.38 -10.33 34.87
CA ASP A 74 34.59 -9.38 34.10
C ASP A 74 33.70 -10.10 33.06
N GLU A 75 34.22 -11.11 32.36
CA GLU A 75 33.44 -11.89 31.38
C GLU A 75 32.28 -12.65 32.04
N MET A 76 32.50 -13.35 33.17
CA MET A 76 31.39 -14.04 33.85
C MET A 76 30.40 -13.08 34.49
N ARG A 77 30.84 -11.93 35.02
CA ARG A 77 29.91 -10.92 35.55
C ARG A 77 29.09 -10.34 34.40
N ALA A 78 29.68 -10.07 33.23
CA ALA A 78 28.94 -9.65 32.04
C ALA A 78 27.95 -10.72 31.54
N GLU A 79 28.33 -12.01 31.49
CA GLU A 79 27.42 -13.10 31.11
C GLU A 79 26.25 -13.28 32.11
N ILE A 80 26.48 -13.03 33.41
CA ILE A 80 25.48 -13.21 34.48
C ILE A 80 24.57 -11.99 34.64
N TYR A 81 25.09 -10.78 34.44
CA TYR A 81 24.32 -9.53 34.46
C TYR A 81 23.78 -9.13 33.08
N SER A 82 23.87 -10.01 32.08
CA SER A 82 23.24 -9.86 30.76
C SER A 82 21.72 -10.08 30.85
N TYR A 83 21.04 -9.26 31.64
CA TYR A 83 19.59 -9.30 31.79
C TYR A 83 18.92 -8.94 30.46
N GLU A 84 18.25 -9.92 29.86
CA GLU A 84 17.44 -9.64 28.67
C GLU A 84 16.23 -8.77 29.05
N GLU A 85 16.28 -7.49 28.69
CA GLU A 85 15.17 -6.56 28.85
C GLU A 85 14.29 -6.56 27.60
N THR A 86 12.97 -6.49 27.81
CA THR A 86 12.00 -6.56 26.72
C THR A 86 11.78 -5.18 26.10
N THR A 87 12.21 -5.03 24.84
CA THR A 87 12.04 -3.84 24.00
C THR A 87 10.61 -3.31 23.98
N GLU A 88 10.48 -1.99 24.04
CA GLU A 88 9.22 -1.24 24.05
C GLU A 88 9.02 -0.47 22.73
N MET A 89 7.77 -0.35 22.29
CA MET A 89 7.37 0.36 21.08
C MET A 89 6.45 1.53 21.43
N PHE A 90 6.62 2.65 20.71
CA PHE A 90 5.89 3.89 20.91
C PHE A 90 5.35 4.43 19.58
N PHE A 91 4.12 4.93 19.61
CA PHE A 91 3.56 5.83 18.60
C PHE A 91 4.31 7.17 18.64
N ASP A 92 4.00 8.05 17.69
CA ASP A 92 4.47 9.42 17.68
C ASP A 92 4.15 10.15 19.00
N ASN A 93 5.02 11.09 19.39
CA ASN A 93 4.98 11.81 20.68
C ASN A 93 5.07 10.86 21.91
N ASP A 94 5.89 9.81 21.81
CA ASP A 94 6.22 8.86 22.88
C ASP A 94 5.00 8.15 23.51
N VAL A 95 3.92 7.99 22.76
CA VAL A 95 2.71 7.32 23.25
C VAL A 95 2.87 5.80 23.15
N TYR A 96 3.02 5.14 24.30
CA TYR A 96 3.26 3.69 24.40
C TYR A 96 2.27 2.84 23.58
N ILE A 97 2.82 1.93 22.77
CA ILE A 97 2.11 0.87 22.03
C ILE A 97 2.11 -0.40 22.90
N GLY A 98 3.29 -0.79 23.38
CA GLY A 98 3.50 -2.05 24.09
C GLY A 98 4.89 -2.63 23.90
N LYS A 99 5.06 -3.88 24.34
CA LYS A 99 6.32 -4.62 24.26
C LYS A 99 6.40 -5.48 23.00
N VAL A 100 7.62 -5.64 22.48
CA VAL A 100 7.96 -6.66 21.48
C VAL A 100 7.71 -8.04 22.06
N GLN A 101 7.21 -8.98 21.25
CA GLN A 101 6.97 -10.33 21.74
C GLN A 101 8.30 -11.08 21.94
N THR A 102 8.60 -11.45 23.18
CA THR A 102 9.77 -12.25 23.56
C THR A 102 9.40 -13.66 23.99
N ASP A 103 10.41 -14.54 24.04
CA ASP A 103 10.25 -15.87 24.64
C ASP A 103 10.07 -15.80 26.16
N LEU A 104 10.60 -14.75 26.81
CA LEU A 104 10.48 -14.44 28.23
C LEU A 104 10.40 -12.91 28.44
N GLU A 105 9.36 -12.43 29.10
CA GLU A 105 9.32 -11.06 29.64
C GLU A 105 10.13 -11.00 30.96
N ARG A 106 10.92 -9.94 31.14
CA ARG A 106 11.65 -9.65 32.37
C ARG A 106 11.62 -8.15 32.70
N LYS A 107 11.87 -7.84 33.97
CA LYS A 107 12.14 -6.51 34.51
C LYS A 107 13.14 -6.68 35.66
N GLU A 108 14.28 -5.99 35.59
CA GLU A 108 15.28 -6.06 36.66
C GLU A 108 14.75 -5.44 37.97
N THR A 109 15.16 -6.00 39.10
CA THR A 109 15.04 -5.36 40.41
C THR A 109 16.27 -5.65 41.28
N THR A 110 16.55 -4.74 42.22
CA THR A 110 17.61 -4.96 43.22
C THR A 110 17.07 -5.75 44.41
N LEU A 111 17.95 -6.47 45.13
CA LEU A 111 17.63 -7.30 46.28
C LEU A 111 16.93 -6.53 47.42
N LYS A 112 17.19 -5.21 47.51
CA LYS A 112 16.56 -4.29 48.46
C LYS A 112 15.08 -4.00 48.15
N ASN A 113 14.64 -4.29 46.93
CA ASN A 113 13.27 -4.16 46.43
C ASN A 113 12.54 -5.50 46.32
N ILE A 114 13.07 -6.56 46.95
CA ILE A 114 12.43 -7.87 47.07
C ILE A 114 12.06 -8.09 48.55
N SER A 115 10.88 -8.64 48.85
CA SER A 115 10.48 -8.87 50.24
C SER A 115 11.40 -9.92 50.90
N LYS A 116 11.79 -9.68 52.16
CA LYS A 116 12.65 -10.63 52.88
C LYS A 116 11.97 -12.00 53.01
N THR A 117 10.65 -12.03 53.09
CA THR A 117 9.83 -13.24 53.06
C THR A 117 9.98 -14.03 51.76
N ALA A 118 10.02 -13.36 50.60
CA ALA A 118 10.24 -14.01 49.30
C ALA A 118 11.66 -14.56 49.16
N ILE A 119 12.68 -13.81 49.63
CA ILE A 119 14.06 -14.29 49.68
C ILE A 119 14.16 -15.55 50.55
N ASN A 120 13.59 -15.52 51.77
CA ASN A 120 13.59 -16.67 52.69
C ASN A 120 12.81 -17.86 52.12
N ALA A 121 11.70 -17.63 51.39
CA ALA A 121 10.91 -18.68 50.75
C ALA A 121 11.68 -19.44 49.66
N VAL A 122 12.46 -18.72 48.85
CA VAL A 122 13.34 -19.32 47.84
C VAL A 122 14.49 -20.09 48.51
N LEU A 123 15.17 -19.50 49.49
CA LEU A 123 16.24 -20.16 50.25
C LEU A 123 15.77 -21.48 50.89
N ALA A 124 14.68 -21.46 51.65
CA ALA A 124 14.15 -22.65 52.33
C ALA A 124 13.72 -23.79 51.36
N THR A 125 13.46 -23.47 50.10
CA THR A 125 12.88 -24.42 49.14
C THR A 125 13.88 -24.95 48.12
N GLU A 126 14.74 -24.07 47.61
CA GLU A 126 15.67 -24.38 46.51
C GLU A 126 17.09 -24.64 47.02
N ASP A 127 17.53 -24.01 48.12
CA ASP A 127 18.91 -24.16 48.63
C ASP A 127 19.08 -23.73 50.10
N GLU A 128 18.74 -24.64 51.02
CA GLU A 128 18.78 -24.42 52.48
C GLU A 128 20.19 -24.06 53.00
N TYR A 129 21.24 -24.54 52.32
CA TYR A 129 22.65 -24.30 52.68
C TYR A 129 23.31 -23.18 51.86
N PHE A 130 22.54 -22.34 51.14
CA PHE A 130 23.10 -21.33 50.24
C PHE A 130 24.14 -20.42 50.91
N MET A 131 23.95 -20.06 52.19
CA MET A 131 24.89 -19.19 52.91
C MET A 131 26.16 -19.90 53.41
N GLU A 132 26.22 -21.24 53.34
CA GLU A 132 27.32 -22.05 53.87
C GLU A 132 28.26 -22.63 52.80
N HIS A 133 27.76 -22.93 51.60
CA HIS A 133 28.51 -23.66 50.58
C HIS A 133 29.33 -22.75 49.66
N GLU A 134 30.35 -23.31 48.98
CA GLU A 134 31.13 -22.64 47.92
C GLU A 134 30.74 -23.20 46.53
N GLY A 135 29.61 -22.72 46.01
CA GLY A 135 29.02 -23.08 44.70
C GLY A 135 28.32 -24.44 44.64
N ILE A 136 28.75 -25.43 45.43
CA ILE A 136 28.19 -26.79 45.43
C ILE A 136 28.04 -27.36 46.84
N VAL A 137 27.09 -28.29 47.02
CA VAL A 137 26.95 -29.10 48.25
C VAL A 137 27.49 -30.52 47.99
N PRO A 138 28.74 -30.87 48.41
CA PRO A 138 29.35 -32.16 48.05
C PRO A 138 28.58 -33.38 48.55
N LYS A 139 27.92 -33.26 49.72
CA LYS A 139 27.03 -34.30 50.27
C LYS A 139 25.82 -34.57 49.37
N ALA A 140 25.31 -33.57 48.65
CA ALA A 140 24.17 -33.70 47.75
C ALA A 140 24.60 -34.37 46.44
N ILE A 141 25.75 -34.01 45.89
CA ILE A 141 26.33 -34.65 44.70
C ILE A 141 26.59 -36.15 44.95
N PHE A 142 27.23 -36.50 46.07
CA PHE A 142 27.49 -37.91 46.41
C PHE A 142 26.20 -38.70 46.67
N ARG A 143 25.18 -38.07 47.27
CA ARG A 143 23.85 -38.67 47.47
C ARG A 143 23.15 -38.93 46.14
N GLY A 144 23.18 -37.98 45.19
CA GLY A 144 22.63 -38.14 43.84
C GLY A 144 23.29 -39.30 43.10
N LEU A 145 24.63 -39.35 43.07
CA LEU A 145 25.39 -40.47 42.50
C LEU A 145 24.99 -41.83 43.10
N LEU A 146 24.75 -41.92 44.41
CA LEU A 146 24.26 -43.15 45.04
C LEU A 146 22.80 -43.47 44.69
N GLN A 147 21.93 -42.47 44.53
CA GLN A 147 20.53 -42.65 44.11
C GLN A 147 20.46 -43.16 42.66
N ASP A 148 21.29 -42.63 41.76
CA ASP A 148 21.39 -43.04 40.36
C ASP A 148 21.91 -44.48 40.23
N VAL A 149 22.95 -44.84 40.99
CA VAL A 149 23.50 -46.21 40.99
C VAL A 149 22.56 -47.23 41.64
N SER A 150 21.65 -46.79 42.51
CA SER A 150 20.69 -47.67 43.21
C SER A 150 19.29 -47.74 42.58
N ASN A 151 19.03 -47.02 41.48
CA ASN A 151 17.70 -46.87 40.87
C ASN A 151 16.62 -46.48 41.90
N ALA A 152 16.90 -45.47 42.73
CA ALA A 152 15.94 -45.02 43.73
C ALA A 152 14.72 -44.31 43.09
N ASP A 153 13.49 -44.69 43.50
CA ASP A 153 12.22 -44.14 42.98
C ASP A 153 12.04 -42.62 43.20
N SER A 154 12.94 -41.98 43.97
CA SER A 154 12.99 -40.53 44.15
C SER A 154 14.44 -40.02 44.15
N GLN A 155 14.82 -39.34 43.07
CA GLN A 155 16.02 -38.52 43.03
C GLN A 155 15.78 -37.23 43.84
N THR A 156 16.61 -36.97 44.85
CA THR A 156 16.59 -35.67 45.54
C THR A 156 17.37 -34.65 44.72
N GLY A 157 16.71 -33.56 44.31
CA GLY A 157 17.33 -32.48 43.55
C GLY A 157 18.41 -31.77 44.37
N GLY A 158 19.68 -32.11 44.11
CA GLY A 158 20.84 -31.63 44.87
C GLY A 158 21.65 -30.54 44.16
N SER A 159 20.99 -29.64 43.42
CA SER A 159 21.67 -28.55 42.70
C SER A 159 21.43 -27.21 43.38
N THR A 160 22.50 -26.44 43.61
CA THR A 160 22.47 -25.14 44.32
C THR A 160 21.86 -24.03 43.48
N LEU A 161 21.48 -22.90 44.10
CA LEU A 161 21.05 -21.68 43.39
C LEU A 161 22.10 -21.22 42.37
N THR A 162 23.38 -21.28 42.74
CA THR A 162 24.52 -20.89 41.89
C THR A 162 24.66 -21.82 40.68
N GLN A 163 24.47 -23.14 40.87
CA GLN A 163 24.40 -24.10 39.77
C GLN A 163 23.21 -23.85 38.84
N GLN A 164 22.04 -23.52 39.40
CA GLN A 164 20.88 -23.15 38.61
C GLN A 164 21.11 -21.85 37.82
N LEU A 165 21.77 -20.84 38.40
CA LEU A 165 22.11 -19.58 37.75
C LEU A 165 23.06 -19.79 36.56
N VAL A 166 24.19 -20.50 36.78
CA VAL A 166 25.16 -20.86 35.73
C VAL A 166 24.50 -21.63 34.58
N LYS A 167 23.62 -22.59 34.90
CA LYS A 167 22.85 -23.37 33.92
C LYS A 167 21.95 -22.49 33.04
N ASN A 168 21.39 -21.39 33.57
CA ASN A 168 20.44 -20.54 32.86
C ASN A 168 21.09 -19.36 32.10
N GLN A 169 22.36 -19.01 32.35
CA GLN A 169 23.04 -17.88 31.68
C GLN A 169 24.27 -18.28 30.86
N ILE A 170 25.13 -19.14 31.41
CA ILE A 170 26.45 -19.43 30.83
C ILE A 170 26.40 -20.69 29.94
N LEU A 171 25.51 -21.64 30.25
CA LEU A 171 25.46 -22.94 29.60
C LEU A 171 24.22 -23.11 28.70
N THR A 172 24.33 -24.04 27.75
CA THR A 172 23.24 -24.41 26.85
C THR A 172 22.23 -25.34 27.51
N ASN A 173 21.00 -25.41 26.97
CA ASN A 173 19.90 -26.22 27.52
C ASN A 173 19.99 -27.74 27.27
N GLU A 174 21.14 -28.26 26.83
CA GLU A 174 21.32 -29.71 26.61
C GLU A 174 21.27 -30.51 27.93
N VAL A 175 21.20 -31.84 27.85
CA VAL A 175 21.27 -32.71 29.05
C VAL A 175 22.39 -33.73 28.87
N SER A 176 23.60 -33.33 29.26
CA SER A 176 24.81 -34.15 29.17
C SER A 176 25.56 -34.18 30.52
N TYR A 177 26.30 -35.27 30.76
CA TYR A 177 27.21 -35.35 31.93
C TYR A 177 28.32 -34.29 31.84
N GLU A 178 28.75 -33.96 30.62
CA GLU A 178 29.72 -32.92 30.31
C GLU A 178 29.23 -31.53 30.78
N ARG A 179 28.04 -31.13 30.35
CA ARG A 179 27.41 -29.88 30.83
C ARG A 179 27.26 -29.87 32.34
N LYS A 180 26.93 -30.99 32.99
CA LYS A 180 26.82 -31.04 34.46
C LYS A 180 28.18 -30.89 35.16
N ALA A 181 29.27 -31.38 34.56
CA ALA A 181 30.63 -31.14 35.06
C ALA A 181 31.03 -29.65 34.89
N LYS A 182 30.74 -29.06 33.72
CA LYS A 182 30.92 -27.62 33.45
C LYS A 182 30.10 -26.76 34.42
N GLU A 183 28.84 -27.13 34.70
CA GLU A 183 27.95 -26.46 35.67
C GLU A 183 28.54 -26.45 37.09
N ILE A 184 29.11 -27.58 37.53
CA ILE A 184 29.83 -27.68 38.82
C ILE A 184 31.06 -26.77 38.84
N LEU A 185 31.91 -26.85 37.82
CA LEU A 185 33.16 -26.08 37.74
C LEU A 185 32.89 -24.57 37.73
N LEU A 186 31.94 -24.13 36.92
CA LEU A 186 31.57 -22.73 36.75
C LEU A 186 30.84 -22.20 37.98
N ALA A 187 29.97 -22.97 38.65
CA ALA A 187 29.35 -22.54 39.91
C ALA A 187 30.38 -22.32 41.03
N MET A 188 31.36 -23.23 41.18
CA MET A 188 32.46 -23.05 42.13
C MET A 188 33.39 -21.88 41.78
N ARG A 189 33.45 -21.48 40.50
CA ARG A 189 34.24 -20.33 40.03
C ARG A 189 33.47 -19.03 40.25
N LEU A 190 32.15 -19.03 40.00
CA LEU A 190 31.27 -17.87 40.13
C LEU A 190 31.24 -17.35 41.58
N GLU A 191 31.17 -18.23 42.57
CA GLU A 191 31.20 -17.81 43.99
C GLU A 191 32.53 -17.27 44.49
N LYS A 192 33.61 -17.37 43.69
CA LYS A 192 34.88 -16.68 43.98
C LYS A 192 34.89 -15.26 43.45
N PHE A 193 33.98 -14.93 42.54
CA PHE A 193 33.92 -13.68 41.78
C PHE A 193 32.69 -12.83 42.14
N MET A 194 31.63 -13.45 42.68
CA MET A 194 30.41 -12.78 43.12
C MET A 194 30.05 -13.18 44.56
N THR A 195 29.56 -12.22 45.32
CA THR A 195 29.06 -12.42 46.69
C THR A 195 27.70 -13.15 46.69
N LYS A 196 27.30 -13.67 47.86
CA LYS A 196 26.01 -14.35 48.02
C LYS A 196 24.82 -13.45 47.69
N ASP A 197 24.87 -12.18 48.07
CA ASP A 197 23.83 -11.19 47.76
C ASP A 197 23.73 -10.93 46.25
N GLU A 198 24.86 -10.80 45.55
CA GLU A 198 24.91 -10.65 44.08
C GLU A 198 24.36 -11.88 43.35
N ILE A 199 24.70 -13.09 43.80
CA ILE A 199 24.23 -14.35 43.19
C ILE A 199 22.73 -14.53 43.37
N ILE A 200 22.18 -14.24 44.56
CA ILE A 200 20.73 -14.38 44.79
C ILE A 200 19.94 -13.27 44.08
N GLU A 201 20.47 -12.05 43.98
CA GLU A 201 19.88 -10.98 43.15
C GLU A 201 19.80 -11.40 41.68
N ALA A 202 20.91 -11.86 41.10
CA ALA A 202 20.95 -12.35 39.72
C ALA A 202 19.99 -13.54 39.51
N TYR A 203 20.03 -14.56 40.38
CA TYR A 203 19.11 -15.71 40.31
C TYR A 203 17.63 -15.27 40.31
N LEU A 204 17.27 -14.35 41.21
CA LEU A 204 15.90 -13.86 41.34
C LEU A 204 15.45 -13.00 40.15
N ASN A 205 16.37 -12.39 39.39
CA ASN A 205 16.06 -11.69 38.13
C ASN A 205 16.00 -12.62 36.90
N ILE A 206 16.69 -13.76 36.93
CA ILE A 206 16.87 -14.64 35.75
C ILE A 206 15.91 -15.83 35.72
N ILE A 207 15.53 -16.40 36.87
CA ILE A 207 14.83 -17.68 36.90
C ILE A 207 13.42 -17.59 36.27
N PRO A 208 12.98 -18.55 35.44
CA PRO A 208 11.64 -18.54 34.86
C PRO A 208 10.53 -18.80 35.88
N TYR A 209 9.48 -17.97 35.83
CA TYR A 209 8.27 -18.05 36.67
C TYR A 209 7.01 -18.44 35.87
N GLY A 210 7.19 -19.08 34.70
CA GLY A 210 6.09 -19.67 33.94
C GLY A 210 5.40 -18.62 33.09
N ARG A 211 4.14 -18.28 33.38
CA ARG A 211 3.33 -17.32 32.61
C ARG A 211 2.62 -16.29 33.49
N ASN A 212 2.25 -15.16 32.91
CA ASN A 212 1.44 -14.09 33.50
C ASN A 212 0.00 -14.06 32.94
N SER A 213 -0.79 -13.05 33.37
CA SER A 213 -2.17 -12.83 32.93
C SER A 213 -2.36 -12.39 31.47
N SER A 214 -1.29 -12.14 30.71
CA SER A 214 -1.36 -11.99 29.23
C SER A 214 -0.99 -13.31 28.52
N GLY A 215 -0.54 -14.33 29.26
CA GLY A 215 -0.08 -15.62 28.75
C GLY A 215 1.33 -15.58 28.16
N ALA A 216 2.02 -14.45 28.25
CA ALA A 216 3.44 -14.36 27.96
C ALA A 216 4.22 -15.21 28.98
N ASN A 217 5.34 -15.79 28.57
CA ASN A 217 6.20 -16.46 29.54
C ASN A 217 7.01 -15.39 30.29
N ILE A 218 7.28 -15.61 31.57
CA ILE A 218 7.93 -14.61 32.45
C ILE A 218 9.14 -15.18 33.17
N ALA A 219 10.13 -14.33 33.40
CA ALA A 219 11.28 -14.58 34.27
C ALA A 219 11.56 -13.33 35.13
N GLY A 220 12.24 -13.54 36.25
CA GLY A 220 12.47 -12.49 37.24
C GLY A 220 11.31 -12.29 38.21
N ILE A 221 11.63 -12.10 39.49
CA ILE A 221 10.67 -12.10 40.59
C ILE A 221 9.77 -10.85 40.61
N GLU A 222 10.28 -9.70 40.19
CA GLU A 222 9.47 -8.47 40.01
C GLU A 222 8.45 -8.66 38.88
N THR A 223 8.85 -9.26 37.76
CA THR A 223 7.94 -9.65 36.67
C THR A 223 6.89 -10.64 37.14
N ALA A 224 7.27 -11.62 37.97
CA ALA A 224 6.35 -12.60 38.55
C ALA A 224 5.34 -11.96 39.51
N ALA A 225 5.80 -11.10 40.42
CA ALA A 225 4.94 -10.38 41.35
C ALA A 225 3.92 -9.48 40.60
N ASN A 226 4.37 -8.78 39.56
CA ASN A 226 3.50 -7.91 38.78
C ASN A 226 2.54 -8.72 37.89
N GLY A 227 3.05 -9.70 37.16
CA GLY A 227 2.30 -10.50 36.20
C GLY A 227 1.30 -11.50 36.82
N ILE A 228 1.52 -11.91 38.08
CA ILE A 228 0.65 -12.85 38.79
C ILE A 228 -0.26 -12.15 39.81
N PHE A 229 0.24 -11.16 40.57
CA PHE A 229 -0.52 -10.54 41.68
C PHE A 229 -0.75 -9.03 41.53
N ASN A 230 -0.24 -8.41 40.46
CA ASN A 230 -0.24 -6.95 40.27
C ASN A 230 0.40 -6.19 41.44
N LYS A 231 1.51 -6.71 41.97
CA LYS A 231 2.31 -6.15 43.07
C LYS A 231 3.78 -6.00 42.67
N SER A 232 4.56 -5.22 43.43
CA SER A 232 6.02 -5.33 43.38
C SER A 232 6.49 -6.54 44.21
N ALA A 233 7.65 -7.11 43.88
CA ALA A 233 8.30 -8.17 44.66
C ALA A 233 8.53 -7.78 46.13
N LYS A 234 8.60 -6.47 46.43
CA LYS A 234 8.71 -5.93 47.79
C LYS A 234 7.45 -6.15 48.65
N ASP A 235 6.28 -6.17 48.02
CA ASP A 235 4.97 -6.11 48.68
C ASP A 235 4.26 -7.49 48.72
N LEU A 236 4.98 -8.56 48.38
CA LEU A 236 4.50 -9.93 48.45
C LEU A 236 4.25 -10.36 49.90
N SER A 237 3.01 -10.75 50.20
CA SER A 237 2.65 -11.41 51.47
C SER A 237 3.23 -12.83 51.55
N LEU A 238 3.22 -13.44 52.73
CA LEU A 238 3.77 -14.79 52.95
C LEU A 238 3.19 -15.86 51.98
N PRO A 239 1.86 -15.97 51.76
CA PRO A 239 1.31 -16.92 50.77
C PRO A 239 1.76 -16.62 49.33
N GLU A 240 1.81 -15.35 48.93
CA GLU A 240 2.20 -14.93 47.56
C GLU A 240 3.69 -15.17 47.30
N ALA A 241 4.53 -14.85 48.29
CA ALA A 241 5.95 -15.15 48.31
C ALA A 241 6.22 -16.65 48.22
N ALA A 242 5.52 -17.46 49.02
CA ALA A 242 5.63 -18.91 48.99
C ALA A 242 5.14 -19.52 47.66
N PHE A 243 4.09 -18.95 47.06
CA PHE A 243 3.60 -19.39 45.76
C PHE A 243 4.63 -19.11 44.67
N ILE A 244 5.14 -17.87 44.57
CA ILE A 244 6.17 -17.49 43.60
C ILE A 244 7.45 -18.33 43.76
N ALA A 245 7.96 -18.47 44.99
CA ALA A 245 9.14 -19.29 45.26
C ALA A 245 8.96 -20.78 44.89
N GLY A 246 7.73 -21.27 44.83
CA GLY A 246 7.42 -22.63 44.41
C GLY A 246 7.54 -22.89 42.91
N ILE A 247 7.33 -21.86 42.08
CA ILE A 247 7.19 -21.98 40.62
C ILE A 247 8.45 -22.47 39.88
N PRO A 248 9.68 -21.97 40.16
CA PRO A 248 10.90 -22.30 39.40
C PRO A 248 11.16 -23.78 39.12
N LYS A 249 10.78 -24.67 40.04
CA LYS A 249 10.95 -26.12 39.90
C LYS A 249 10.21 -26.72 38.69
N ALA A 250 9.06 -26.16 38.29
CA ALA A 250 8.33 -26.58 37.09
C ALA A 250 7.44 -25.42 36.57
N PRO A 251 8.02 -24.41 35.91
CA PRO A 251 7.40 -23.08 35.81
C PRO A 251 6.03 -23.08 35.12
N PHE A 252 5.91 -23.77 33.99
CA PHE A 252 4.64 -23.87 33.24
C PHE A 252 3.59 -24.78 33.91
N TYR A 253 4.02 -25.68 34.79
CA TYR A 253 3.12 -26.55 35.53
C TYR A 253 2.50 -25.80 36.72
N TYR A 254 3.33 -25.06 37.48
CA TYR A 254 2.91 -24.37 38.70
C TYR A 254 2.36 -22.94 38.51
N THR A 255 2.68 -22.24 37.42
CA THR A 255 2.04 -20.95 37.08
C THR A 255 0.51 -21.05 37.03
N PRO A 256 -0.26 -20.04 37.47
CA PRO A 256 -1.71 -20.11 37.47
C PRO A 256 -2.35 -19.87 36.09
N TYR A 257 -1.59 -19.48 35.06
CA TYR A 257 -2.13 -19.11 33.74
C TYR A 257 -1.82 -20.13 32.63
N ASN A 258 -2.68 -20.17 31.61
CA ASN A 258 -2.44 -20.91 30.37
C ASN A 258 -1.81 -20.02 29.27
N THR A 259 -1.64 -20.56 28.05
CA THR A 259 -1.00 -19.83 26.92
C THR A 259 -1.74 -18.56 26.50
N TYR A 260 -3.05 -18.47 26.82
CA TYR A 260 -3.94 -17.38 26.43
C TYR A 260 -4.19 -16.38 27.57
N GLY A 261 -3.37 -16.39 28.63
CA GLY A 261 -3.49 -15.49 29.78
C GLY A 261 -4.64 -15.80 30.73
N LYS A 262 -5.46 -16.81 30.45
CA LYS A 262 -6.56 -17.21 31.32
C LYS A 262 -6.06 -18.02 32.51
N VAL A 263 -6.61 -17.76 33.68
CA VAL A 263 -6.40 -18.59 34.88
C VAL A 263 -6.83 -20.03 34.58
N LYS A 264 -6.02 -21.01 34.99
CA LYS A 264 -6.29 -22.44 34.88
C LYS A 264 -7.53 -22.82 35.70
N ASP A 265 -8.16 -23.95 35.35
CA ASP A 265 -9.22 -24.53 36.16
C ASP A 265 -8.68 -25.07 37.50
N ASP A 266 -9.57 -25.49 38.40
CA ASP A 266 -9.17 -25.97 39.73
C ASP A 266 -8.17 -27.14 39.67
N ALA A 267 -8.32 -28.04 38.69
CA ALA A 267 -7.40 -29.15 38.47
C ALA A 267 -6.02 -28.68 37.98
N GLY A 268 -5.95 -27.72 37.08
CA GLY A 268 -4.71 -27.12 36.59
C GLY A 268 -4.01 -26.19 37.58
N LEU A 269 -4.75 -25.59 38.52
CA LEU A 269 -4.20 -24.77 39.62
C LEU A 269 -3.62 -25.62 40.76
N GLN A 270 -4.23 -26.76 41.07
CA GLN A 270 -3.92 -27.57 42.24
C GLN A 270 -2.41 -27.86 42.44
N PRO A 271 -1.62 -28.19 41.39
CA PRO A 271 -0.18 -28.47 41.56
C PRO A 271 0.62 -27.26 42.07
N GLY A 272 0.29 -26.05 41.63
CA GLY A 272 0.93 -24.81 42.10
C GLY A 272 0.56 -24.51 43.56
N LEU A 273 -0.70 -24.75 43.93
CA LEU A 273 -1.19 -24.58 45.30
C LEU A 273 -0.55 -25.57 46.29
N ASP A 274 -0.33 -26.82 45.89
CA ASP A 274 0.33 -27.81 46.74
C ASP A 274 1.85 -27.60 46.80
N ARG A 275 2.46 -27.06 45.73
CA ARG A 275 3.84 -26.58 45.76
C ARG A 275 4.01 -25.38 46.70
N MET A 276 3.08 -24.42 46.72
CA MET A 276 3.04 -23.32 47.70
C MET A 276 2.99 -23.84 49.14
N LYS A 277 2.12 -24.81 49.45
CA LYS A 277 2.07 -25.42 50.79
C LYS A 277 3.38 -26.11 51.16
N THR A 278 4.04 -26.74 50.19
CA THR A 278 5.38 -27.34 50.38
C THR A 278 6.41 -26.27 50.74
N VAL A 279 6.39 -25.11 50.08
CA VAL A 279 7.26 -23.97 50.39
C VAL A 279 7.00 -23.45 51.81
N LEU A 280 5.73 -23.21 52.17
CA LEU A 280 5.35 -22.79 53.53
C LEU A 280 5.84 -23.79 54.58
N PHE A 281 5.73 -25.10 54.31
CA PHE A 281 6.21 -26.14 55.22
C PHE A 281 7.74 -26.08 55.38
N ARG A 282 8.50 -25.89 54.29
CA ARG A 282 9.95 -25.71 54.36
C ARG A 282 10.36 -24.44 55.11
N MET A 283 9.69 -23.31 54.87
CA MET A 283 9.95 -22.07 55.60
C MET A 283 9.76 -22.24 57.11
N LYS A 284 8.82 -23.10 57.53
CA LYS A 284 8.60 -23.44 58.93
C LYS A 284 9.65 -24.44 59.47
N GLU A 285 10.05 -25.44 58.70
CA GLU A 285 11.13 -26.37 59.09
C GLU A 285 12.46 -25.64 59.32
N GLU A 286 12.78 -24.67 58.47
CA GLU A 286 13.98 -23.83 58.55
C GLU A 286 13.81 -22.59 59.47
N GLU A 287 12.81 -22.59 60.35
CA GLU A 287 12.51 -21.56 61.36
C GLU A 287 12.34 -20.11 60.83
N TYR A 288 12.09 -19.92 59.52
CA TYR A 288 11.82 -18.60 58.92
C TYR A 288 10.43 -18.04 59.23
N ILE A 289 9.47 -18.89 59.62
CA ILE A 289 8.10 -18.52 60.02
C ILE A 289 7.64 -19.36 61.22
N THR A 290 6.70 -18.84 62.02
CA THR A 290 6.13 -19.57 63.16
C THR A 290 5.07 -20.59 62.74
N GLN A 291 4.63 -21.43 63.68
CA GLN A 291 3.50 -22.35 63.49
C GLN A 291 2.20 -21.58 63.18
N GLU A 292 1.97 -20.46 63.86
CA GLU A 292 0.79 -19.61 63.68
C GLU A 292 0.77 -18.96 62.29
N GLU A 293 1.91 -18.42 61.83
CA GLU A 293 2.06 -17.82 60.49
C GLU A 293 1.86 -18.87 59.39
N TYR A 294 2.36 -20.10 59.60
CA TYR A 294 2.14 -21.24 58.70
C TYR A 294 0.66 -21.63 58.60
N ASP A 295 -0.05 -21.73 59.74
CA ASP A 295 -1.46 -22.10 59.78
C ASP A 295 -2.36 -21.01 59.15
N GLU A 296 -2.04 -19.72 59.37
CA GLU A 296 -2.71 -18.60 58.69
C GLU A 296 -2.45 -18.63 57.18
N ALA A 297 -1.20 -18.83 56.75
CA ALA A 297 -0.83 -18.84 55.34
C ALA A 297 -1.44 -20.01 54.55
N ILE A 298 -1.64 -21.18 55.18
CA ILE A 298 -2.35 -22.32 54.56
C ILE A 298 -3.85 -22.09 54.46
N ALA A 299 -4.45 -21.33 55.38
CA ALA A 299 -5.87 -20.95 55.32
C ALA A 299 -6.17 -19.86 54.28
N PHE A 300 -5.14 -19.21 53.71
CA PHE A 300 -5.30 -18.08 52.79
C PHE A 300 -5.76 -18.51 51.38
N ASP A 301 -6.84 -17.89 50.90
CA ASP A 301 -7.39 -18.13 49.56
C ASP A 301 -6.68 -17.29 48.49
N ILE A 302 -5.49 -17.76 48.10
CA ILE A 302 -4.62 -17.08 47.14
C ILE A 302 -5.25 -16.91 45.74
N LYS A 303 -6.27 -17.71 45.38
CA LYS A 303 -6.94 -17.62 44.07
C LYS A 303 -7.57 -16.25 43.82
N LYS A 304 -7.98 -15.56 44.88
CA LYS A 304 -8.56 -14.20 44.82
C LYS A 304 -7.54 -13.11 44.46
N ASN A 305 -6.25 -13.38 44.62
CA ASN A 305 -5.19 -12.40 44.38
C ASN A 305 -4.61 -12.49 42.95
N PHE A 306 -4.93 -13.54 42.18
CA PHE A 306 -4.47 -13.65 40.80
C PHE A 306 -5.01 -12.49 39.94
N ARG A 307 -4.10 -11.85 39.20
CA ARG A 307 -4.40 -10.78 38.24
C ARG A 307 -5.35 -11.30 37.16
N LYS A 308 -6.30 -10.45 36.74
CA LYS A 308 -7.24 -10.77 35.65
C LYS A 308 -6.58 -10.63 34.29
N ASP A 309 -7.11 -11.36 33.32
CA ASP A 309 -6.69 -11.39 31.92
C ASP A 309 -6.50 -9.97 31.34
N GLU A 310 -5.41 -9.75 30.60
CA GLU A 310 -5.06 -8.48 29.94
C GLU A 310 -4.68 -8.73 28.47
N SER A 311 -5.19 -7.92 27.53
CA SER A 311 -4.88 -8.11 26.10
C SER A 311 -3.45 -7.69 25.77
N ARG A 312 -2.79 -8.41 24.85
CA ARG A 312 -1.45 -8.06 24.43
C ARG A 312 -1.50 -6.84 23.50
N SER A 313 -0.40 -6.10 23.46
CA SER A 313 -0.26 -4.98 22.52
C SER A 313 -0.44 -5.40 21.05
N ARG A 314 0.14 -6.56 20.68
CA ARG A 314 -0.02 -7.17 19.36
C ARG A 314 -1.47 -7.52 19.03
N ASP A 315 -2.30 -7.85 20.03
CA ASP A 315 -3.72 -8.15 19.84
C ASP A 315 -4.53 -6.87 19.53
N ASN A 316 -4.04 -5.70 19.98
CA ASN A 316 -4.74 -4.42 19.83
C ASN A 316 -4.36 -3.67 18.53
N ASN A 317 -3.11 -3.77 18.05
CA ASN A 317 -2.63 -3.06 16.85
C ASN A 317 -1.65 -3.93 16.02
N PRO A 318 -2.04 -5.14 15.56
CA PRO A 318 -1.10 -6.13 15.03
C PRO A 318 -0.30 -5.63 13.82
N TYR A 319 -0.93 -4.92 12.89
CA TYR A 319 -0.27 -4.34 11.73
C TYR A 319 0.85 -3.36 12.10
N VAL A 320 0.62 -2.48 13.07
CA VAL A 320 1.63 -1.52 13.54
C VAL A 320 2.77 -2.25 14.22
N THR A 321 2.48 -3.13 15.19
CA THR A 321 3.53 -3.87 15.91
C THR A 321 4.40 -4.71 14.97
N ASN A 322 3.80 -5.41 14.00
CA ASN A 322 4.53 -6.24 13.04
C ASN A 322 5.45 -5.39 12.13
N GLU A 323 4.98 -4.22 11.69
CA GLU A 323 5.75 -3.34 10.80
C GLU A 323 6.87 -2.60 11.55
N LEU A 324 6.64 -2.19 12.80
CA LEU A 324 7.65 -1.61 13.67
C LEU A 324 8.75 -2.62 14.03
N GLU A 325 8.37 -3.85 14.46
CA GLU A 325 9.32 -4.95 14.72
C GLU A 325 10.22 -5.17 13.48
N LYS A 326 9.61 -5.35 12.30
CA LYS A 326 10.31 -5.60 11.04
C LYS A 326 11.29 -4.46 10.66
N ARG A 327 10.87 -3.19 10.78
CA ARG A 327 11.73 -2.06 10.43
C ARG A 327 12.84 -1.83 11.45
N ALA A 328 12.55 -1.97 12.74
CA ALA A 328 13.56 -1.89 13.80
C ALA A 328 14.62 -3.00 13.64
N MET A 329 14.21 -4.23 13.32
CA MET A 329 15.15 -5.32 12.97
C MET A 329 16.05 -4.95 11.79
N ARG A 330 15.51 -4.41 10.70
CA ARG A 330 16.32 -3.99 9.53
C ARG A 330 17.31 -2.89 9.89
N ILE A 331 16.91 -1.90 10.69
CA ILE A 331 17.78 -0.79 11.15
C ILE A 331 18.88 -1.31 12.09
N LEU A 332 18.51 -2.12 13.08
CA LEU A 332 19.47 -2.70 14.03
C LEU A 332 20.45 -3.66 13.36
N MET A 333 20.07 -4.29 12.24
CA MET A 333 20.98 -5.07 11.40
C MET A 333 22.13 -4.21 10.86
N ASP A 334 21.84 -2.98 10.41
CA ASP A 334 22.85 -2.02 9.94
C ASP A 334 23.70 -1.49 11.10
N VAL A 335 23.07 -1.03 12.18
CA VAL A 335 23.76 -0.51 13.39
C VAL A 335 24.74 -1.55 13.97
N LEU A 336 24.36 -2.83 13.99
CA LEU A 336 25.24 -3.92 14.45
C LEU A 336 26.36 -4.24 13.45
N ALA A 337 26.13 -4.10 12.15
CA ALA A 337 27.17 -4.28 11.14
C ALA A 337 28.19 -3.13 11.15
N GLU A 338 27.74 -1.88 11.26
CA GLU A 338 28.59 -0.69 11.40
C GLU A 338 29.45 -0.75 12.66
N LYS A 339 28.86 -1.20 13.78
CA LYS A 339 29.58 -1.44 15.05
C LYS A 339 30.70 -2.49 14.93
N ASP A 340 30.50 -3.49 14.08
CA ASP A 340 31.50 -4.51 13.73
C ASP A 340 32.49 -4.03 12.63
N GLY A 341 32.35 -2.79 12.13
CA GLY A 341 33.21 -2.20 11.11
C GLY A 341 32.88 -2.61 9.66
N LEU A 342 31.65 -3.07 9.40
CA LEU A 342 31.15 -3.41 8.07
C LEU A 342 30.25 -2.30 7.52
N ASP A 343 30.35 -2.03 6.23
CA ASP A 343 29.39 -1.19 5.50
C ASP A 343 28.06 -1.96 5.33
N PRO A 344 26.90 -1.40 5.73
CA PRO A 344 25.57 -1.98 5.53
C PRO A 344 25.29 -2.56 4.13
N ILE A 345 25.83 -1.94 3.07
CA ILE A 345 25.65 -2.40 1.68
C ILE A 345 26.22 -3.81 1.49
N THR A 346 27.26 -4.17 2.23
CA THR A 346 27.89 -5.52 2.21
C THR A 346 26.92 -6.63 2.65
N LEU A 347 25.88 -6.30 3.42
CA LEU A 347 24.88 -7.28 3.85
C LEU A 347 24.00 -7.73 2.68
N GLU A 348 23.58 -6.80 1.83
CA GLU A 348 22.74 -7.07 0.65
C GLU A 348 23.49 -7.90 -0.41
N GLU A 349 24.82 -7.79 -0.47
CA GLU A 349 25.67 -8.56 -1.38
C GLU A 349 26.02 -9.97 -0.89
N ASN A 350 25.76 -10.29 0.39
CA ASN A 350 26.24 -11.53 1.01
C ASN A 350 25.22 -12.15 1.98
N ASN A 351 24.43 -13.10 1.46
CA ASN A 351 23.41 -13.83 2.22
C ASN A 351 23.88 -14.40 3.56
N LYS A 352 25.14 -14.83 3.71
CA LYS A 352 25.64 -15.38 4.99
C LYS A 352 25.85 -14.28 6.04
N LEU A 353 26.26 -13.09 5.62
CA LEU A 353 26.35 -11.93 6.50
C LEU A 353 24.95 -11.42 6.82
N TYR A 354 24.05 -11.32 5.82
CA TYR A 354 22.65 -11.01 6.03
C TYR A 354 22.01 -11.94 7.08
N GLU A 355 22.11 -13.26 6.92
CA GLU A 355 21.58 -14.25 7.88
C GLU A 355 22.20 -14.08 9.28
N LYS A 356 23.52 -13.86 9.38
CA LYS A 356 24.20 -13.60 10.66
C LYS A 356 23.61 -12.36 11.36
N TYR A 357 23.59 -11.21 10.68
CA TYR A 357 23.15 -9.96 11.30
C TYR A 357 21.64 -9.91 11.50
N ALA A 358 20.83 -10.58 10.68
CA ALA A 358 19.39 -10.73 10.91
C ALA A 358 19.10 -11.50 12.21
N ILE A 359 19.86 -12.57 12.50
CA ILE A 359 19.75 -13.32 13.77
C ILE A 359 20.22 -12.46 14.96
N LEU A 360 21.30 -11.68 14.80
CA LEU A 360 21.76 -10.77 15.85
C LEU A 360 20.77 -9.64 16.12
N ALA A 361 20.18 -9.05 15.08
CA ALA A 361 19.18 -8.00 15.17
C ALA A 361 17.86 -8.52 15.77
N ASP A 362 17.40 -9.72 15.41
CA ASP A 362 16.25 -10.37 16.03
C ASP A 362 16.45 -10.55 17.54
N ARG A 363 17.60 -11.11 17.94
CA ARG A 363 17.97 -11.25 19.35
C ARG A 363 18.04 -9.89 20.05
N ALA A 364 18.68 -8.90 19.44
CA ALA A 364 18.83 -7.57 20.02
C ALA A 364 17.46 -6.89 20.19
N VAL A 365 16.57 -6.97 19.20
CA VAL A 365 15.18 -6.48 19.27
C VAL A 365 14.38 -7.17 20.37
N ARG A 366 14.63 -8.46 20.65
CA ARG A 366 13.94 -9.18 21.72
C ARG A 366 14.52 -8.89 23.12
N SER A 367 15.84 -8.77 23.24
CA SER A 367 16.54 -8.94 24.51
C SER A 367 17.33 -7.72 25.01
N ASN A 368 17.51 -6.65 24.23
CA ASN A 368 18.37 -5.53 24.63
C ASN A 368 17.63 -4.30 25.20
N GLY A 369 16.34 -4.43 25.54
CA GLY A 369 15.57 -3.34 26.18
C GLY A 369 15.42 -2.07 25.36
N TYR A 370 15.46 -2.14 24.02
CA TYR A 370 15.38 -0.95 23.17
C TYR A 370 14.05 -0.21 23.35
N ARG A 371 14.04 1.09 23.03
CA ARG A 371 12.82 1.89 22.94
C ARG A 371 12.68 2.37 21.50
N ILE A 372 11.71 1.81 20.78
CA ILE A 372 11.45 2.06 19.35
C ILE A 372 10.36 3.12 19.23
N HIS A 373 10.72 4.31 18.75
CA HIS A 373 9.78 5.43 18.61
C HIS A 373 9.42 5.64 17.15
N SER A 374 8.12 5.58 16.85
CA SER A 374 7.59 5.66 15.50
C SER A 374 7.04 7.03 15.12
N THR A 375 6.77 7.23 13.83
CA THR A 375 6.11 8.42 13.28
C THR A 375 4.58 8.30 13.25
N ILE A 376 4.03 7.13 13.60
CA ILE A 376 2.59 6.85 13.47
C ILE A 376 1.82 7.65 14.52
N ASN A 377 0.93 8.54 14.06
CA ASN A 377 0.03 9.27 14.93
C ASN A 377 -1.11 8.34 15.38
N LYS A 378 -1.13 8.01 16.68
CA LYS A 378 -2.09 7.07 17.28
C LYS A 378 -3.55 7.41 16.96
N ASP A 379 -3.95 8.65 17.17
CA ASP A 379 -5.34 9.06 17.04
C ASP A 379 -5.79 9.04 15.57
N LEU A 380 -4.90 9.41 14.64
CA LEU A 380 -5.14 9.31 13.21
C LEU A 380 -5.24 7.85 12.76
N TYR A 381 -4.34 6.97 13.22
CA TYR A 381 -4.36 5.54 12.90
C TYR A 381 -5.65 4.88 13.37
N LEU A 382 -6.03 5.06 14.64
CA LEU A 382 -7.27 4.50 15.19
C LEU A 382 -8.52 5.08 14.51
N ALA A 383 -8.49 6.34 14.09
CA ALA A 383 -9.57 6.95 13.32
C ALA A 383 -9.66 6.39 11.89
N HIS A 384 -8.52 6.12 11.23
CA HIS A 384 -8.46 5.45 9.93
C HIS A 384 -9.00 4.02 9.98
N GLU A 385 -8.60 3.23 10.99
CA GLU A 385 -9.13 1.87 11.20
C GLU A 385 -10.65 1.90 11.41
N LYS A 386 -11.16 2.79 12.27
CA LYS A 386 -12.61 2.98 12.46
C LYS A 386 -13.33 3.41 11.17
N ALA A 387 -12.72 4.24 10.34
CA ALA A 387 -13.30 4.70 9.08
C ALA A 387 -13.27 3.62 7.98
N LYS A 388 -12.28 2.72 7.99
CA LYS A 388 -12.24 1.47 7.23
C LYS A 388 -13.42 0.58 7.66
N ASP A 389 -13.57 0.30 8.96
CA ASP A 389 -14.59 -0.63 9.45
C ASP A 389 -16.02 -0.14 9.21
N ALA A 390 -16.25 1.17 9.29
CA ALA A 390 -17.54 1.78 8.95
C ALA A 390 -17.88 1.71 7.44
N TYR A 391 -16.90 1.45 6.56
CA TYR A 391 -17.13 1.41 5.12
C TYR A 391 -17.63 0.04 4.66
N THR A 392 -18.92 -0.09 4.34
CA THR A 392 -19.52 -1.37 3.95
C THR A 392 -19.41 -1.71 2.46
N ARG A 393 -19.04 -0.73 1.62
CA ARG A 393 -19.11 -0.83 0.15
C ARG A 393 -17.81 -1.32 -0.50
N TYR A 394 -17.11 -2.26 0.12
CA TYR A 394 -15.87 -2.83 -0.43
C TYR A 394 -16.10 -3.62 -1.73
N GLY A 395 -17.21 -4.37 -1.81
CA GLY A 395 -17.54 -5.24 -2.93
C GLY A 395 -18.06 -6.59 -2.44
N THR A 396 -18.16 -7.55 -3.35
CA THR A 396 -18.52 -8.94 -3.01
C THR A 396 -17.41 -9.62 -2.21
N GLU A 397 -17.78 -10.38 -1.18
CA GLU A 397 -16.89 -11.34 -0.55
C GLU A 397 -17.00 -12.67 -1.32
N LEU A 398 -15.87 -13.22 -1.75
CA LEU A 398 -15.82 -14.51 -2.44
C LEU A 398 -15.55 -15.63 -1.42
N THR A 399 -15.91 -16.85 -1.77
CA THR A 399 -15.53 -18.05 -0.99
C THR A 399 -14.83 -19.02 -1.92
N ILE A 400 -13.62 -19.45 -1.57
CA ILE A 400 -12.77 -20.31 -2.40
C ILE A 400 -12.35 -21.58 -1.64
N PRO A 401 -12.24 -22.74 -2.30
CA PRO A 401 -11.64 -23.91 -1.69
C PRO A 401 -10.14 -23.69 -1.45
N THR A 402 -9.67 -24.09 -0.27
CA THR A 402 -8.26 -24.13 0.12
C THR A 402 -8.01 -25.35 1.00
N THR A 403 -6.75 -25.75 1.18
CA THR A 403 -6.40 -26.86 2.08
C THR A 403 -6.00 -26.33 3.45
N ASN A 404 -6.44 -26.98 4.54
CA ASN A 404 -5.99 -26.67 5.91
C ASN A 404 -4.62 -27.33 6.22
N LYS A 405 -4.09 -27.15 7.43
CA LYS A 405 -2.79 -27.73 7.84
C LYS A 405 -2.79 -29.27 7.88
N ASP A 406 -3.97 -29.87 7.99
CA ASP A 406 -4.18 -31.32 8.14
C ASP A 406 -4.49 -32.00 6.79
N GLY A 407 -4.54 -31.24 5.69
CA GLY A 407 -4.75 -31.75 4.33
C GLY A 407 -6.22 -31.76 3.86
N GLU A 408 -7.15 -31.24 4.66
CA GLU A 408 -8.58 -31.22 4.34
C GLU A 408 -8.97 -29.98 3.50
N GLU A 409 -9.91 -30.14 2.56
CA GLU A 409 -10.46 -29.03 1.80
C GLU A 409 -11.47 -28.25 2.64
N ILE A 410 -11.18 -26.96 2.86
CA ILE A 410 -12.01 -26.01 3.59
C ILE A 410 -12.33 -24.80 2.70
N MET A 411 -13.45 -24.15 2.95
CA MET A 411 -13.84 -22.94 2.22
C MET A 411 -13.30 -21.68 2.92
N LYS A 412 -12.25 -21.05 2.37
CA LYS A 412 -11.72 -19.76 2.88
C LYS A 412 -12.50 -18.58 2.27
N LYS A 413 -12.85 -17.61 3.12
CA LYS A 413 -13.35 -16.29 2.70
C LYS A 413 -12.23 -15.49 2.04
N LEU A 414 -12.54 -14.88 0.91
CA LEU A 414 -11.67 -13.99 0.14
C LEU A 414 -12.41 -12.66 -0.07
N PRO A 415 -12.39 -11.74 0.92
CA PRO A 415 -12.96 -10.41 0.78
C PRO A 415 -12.13 -9.55 -0.17
N VAL A 416 -12.73 -8.48 -0.71
CA VAL A 416 -11.97 -7.37 -1.28
C VAL A 416 -11.16 -6.71 -0.16
N GLN A 417 -9.84 -6.67 -0.31
CA GLN A 417 -8.89 -6.06 0.61
C GLN A 417 -8.71 -4.56 0.34
N VAL A 418 -8.00 -3.90 1.27
CA VAL A 418 -7.68 -2.48 1.24
C VAL A 418 -6.27 -2.24 1.75
N GLY A 419 -5.56 -1.29 1.15
CA GLY A 419 -4.28 -0.78 1.62
C GLY A 419 -4.30 0.74 1.52
N SER A 420 -3.92 1.45 2.59
CA SER A 420 -3.83 2.92 2.61
C SER A 420 -2.52 3.38 3.22
N MET A 421 -1.97 4.49 2.76
CA MET A 421 -0.76 5.10 3.31
C MET A 421 -0.89 6.63 3.33
N MET A 422 -0.53 7.26 4.45
CA MET A 422 -0.53 8.72 4.65
C MET A 422 0.90 9.20 4.96
N ILE A 423 1.45 10.06 4.10
CA ILE A 423 2.81 10.61 4.23
C ILE A 423 2.77 12.13 4.39
N GLU A 424 3.59 12.68 5.28
CA GLU A 424 3.91 14.11 5.32
C GLU A 424 4.97 14.44 4.25
N ASN A 425 4.61 15.29 3.29
CA ASN A 425 5.36 15.45 2.03
C ASN A 425 6.79 15.97 2.22
N LYS A 426 7.00 16.85 3.20
CA LYS A 426 8.29 17.54 3.41
C LYS A 426 9.32 16.70 4.14
N THR A 427 8.85 15.75 4.95
CA THR A 427 9.69 14.99 5.89
C THR A 427 9.78 13.52 5.52
N GLY A 428 8.82 12.96 4.77
CA GLY A 428 8.72 11.52 4.56
C GLY A 428 8.09 10.76 5.74
N ARG A 429 7.68 11.44 6.82
CA ARG A 429 7.04 10.79 7.97
C ARG A 429 5.76 10.07 7.55
N ILE A 430 5.69 8.77 7.80
CA ILE A 430 4.45 8.01 7.68
C ILE A 430 3.56 8.34 8.89
N LEU A 431 2.45 9.03 8.67
CA LEU A 431 1.56 9.50 9.74
C LEU A 431 0.53 8.43 10.14
N SER A 432 0.08 7.62 9.19
CA SER A 432 -0.93 6.57 9.36
C SER A 432 -0.92 5.65 8.14
N PHE A 433 -1.40 4.41 8.31
CA PHE A 433 -1.64 3.46 7.23
C PHE A 433 -2.81 2.53 7.59
N VAL A 434 -3.36 1.85 6.58
CA VAL A 434 -4.35 0.77 6.76
C VAL A 434 -3.77 -0.48 6.10
N GLY A 435 -3.57 -1.55 6.87
CA GLY A 435 -2.87 -2.76 6.41
C GLY A 435 -3.76 -3.82 5.74
N GLY A 436 -5.08 -3.77 5.92
CA GLY A 436 -5.99 -4.77 5.37
C GLY A 436 -7.41 -4.53 5.88
N ARG A 437 -8.37 -5.39 5.52
CA ARG A 437 -9.72 -5.28 6.11
C ARG A 437 -9.78 -5.78 7.55
N ASP A 438 -9.22 -6.95 7.80
CA ASP A 438 -9.26 -7.64 9.08
C ASP A 438 -8.01 -8.51 9.21
N HIS A 439 -7.20 -8.28 10.25
CA HIS A 439 -5.95 -8.99 10.49
C HIS A 439 -6.15 -10.49 10.79
N GLU A 440 -7.29 -10.86 11.37
CA GLU A 440 -7.58 -12.26 11.72
C GLU A 440 -7.98 -13.10 10.49
N ILE A 441 -8.47 -12.44 9.43
CA ILE A 441 -8.79 -13.07 8.14
C ILE A 441 -7.54 -13.12 7.26
N GLU A 442 -6.75 -12.03 7.25
CA GLU A 442 -5.52 -11.92 6.47
C GLU A 442 -4.51 -11.00 7.16
N ALA A 443 -3.31 -11.51 7.42
CA ALA A 443 -2.27 -10.80 8.17
C ALA A 443 -1.29 -10.03 7.26
N LEU A 444 -1.39 -10.19 5.94
CA LEU A 444 -0.58 -9.48 4.95
C LEU A 444 -0.82 -7.96 5.03
N ASN A 445 0.23 -7.17 5.28
CA ASN A 445 0.12 -5.70 5.27
C ASN A 445 0.08 -5.17 3.84
N HIS A 446 -1.12 -4.90 3.33
CA HIS A 446 -1.38 -4.41 1.99
C HIS A 446 -0.78 -3.03 1.70
N ALA A 447 -0.52 -2.20 2.72
CA ALA A 447 0.10 -0.90 2.51
C ALA A 447 1.58 -1.01 2.12
N THR A 448 2.30 -1.98 2.70
CA THR A 448 3.78 -2.07 2.65
C THR A 448 4.31 -3.35 1.97
N GLN A 449 3.49 -4.40 1.83
CA GLN A 449 3.92 -5.74 1.39
C GLN A 449 3.16 -6.25 0.15
N ALA A 450 1.96 -5.75 -0.15
CA ALA A 450 1.22 -6.11 -1.36
C ALA A 450 1.69 -5.26 -2.56
N TYR A 451 2.63 -5.80 -3.32
CA TYR A 451 3.02 -5.25 -4.62
C TYR A 451 1.96 -5.61 -5.66
N ARG A 452 1.50 -4.60 -6.41
CA ARG A 452 0.41 -4.73 -7.39
C ARG A 452 0.68 -3.83 -8.59
N SER A 453 0.09 -4.15 -9.74
CA SER A 453 0.16 -3.23 -10.89
C SER A 453 -0.49 -1.89 -10.53
N ILE A 454 0.29 -0.81 -10.64
CA ILE A 454 -0.18 0.54 -10.27
C ILE A 454 -1.10 1.17 -11.34
N GLY A 455 -1.20 0.51 -12.50
CA GLY A 455 -2.07 0.91 -13.62
C GLY A 455 -1.88 2.37 -14.05
N SER A 456 -2.98 3.06 -14.33
CA SER A 456 -2.96 4.47 -14.77
C SER A 456 -2.38 5.49 -13.78
N THR A 457 -2.03 5.13 -12.53
CA THR A 457 -1.28 6.02 -11.63
C THR A 457 0.19 6.18 -12.05
N VAL A 458 0.71 5.34 -12.95
CA VAL A 458 2.05 5.50 -13.52
C VAL A 458 2.16 6.74 -14.43
N LYS A 459 1.04 7.20 -15.01
CA LYS A 459 1.04 8.21 -16.07
C LYS A 459 1.72 9.54 -15.67
N PRO A 460 1.46 10.14 -14.49
CA PRO A 460 2.19 11.32 -14.04
C PRO A 460 3.68 11.06 -13.85
N LEU A 461 4.04 9.90 -13.29
CA LEU A 461 5.39 9.56 -12.85
C LEU A 461 6.33 9.12 -13.99
N LEU A 462 5.79 8.52 -15.04
CA LEU A 462 6.57 7.94 -16.15
C LEU A 462 6.38 8.65 -17.49
N VAL A 463 5.26 9.36 -17.66
CA VAL A 463 4.88 9.93 -18.97
C VAL A 463 4.80 11.45 -18.91
N TYR A 464 3.85 12.00 -18.16
CA TYR A 464 3.57 13.44 -18.22
C TYR A 464 4.61 14.26 -17.45
N GLY A 465 5.06 13.82 -16.28
CA GLY A 465 6.16 14.45 -15.53
C GLY A 465 7.47 14.47 -16.32
N PRO A 466 7.98 13.31 -16.78
CA PRO A 466 9.17 13.27 -17.62
C PRO A 466 9.03 14.07 -18.92
N ALA A 467 7.88 14.06 -19.60
CA ALA A 467 7.68 14.86 -20.81
C ALA A 467 7.64 16.38 -20.58
N LEU A 468 7.20 16.83 -19.39
CA LEU A 468 7.29 18.23 -18.97
C LEU A 468 8.75 18.62 -18.66
N ASP A 469 9.50 17.75 -17.96
CA ASP A 469 10.89 18.02 -17.55
C ASP A 469 11.87 17.96 -18.74
N LEU A 470 11.64 17.06 -19.69
CA LEU A 470 12.37 16.97 -20.97
C LEU A 470 11.96 18.04 -21.98
N GLY A 471 10.98 18.90 -21.67
CA GLY A 471 10.55 20.01 -22.53
C GLY A 471 9.80 19.59 -23.81
N VAL A 472 9.16 18.42 -23.81
CA VAL A 472 8.36 17.91 -24.95
C VAL A 472 6.93 18.47 -24.92
N ILE A 473 6.39 18.77 -23.73
CA ILE A 473 5.10 19.43 -23.55
C ILE A 473 5.16 20.52 -22.47
N GLY A 474 4.27 21.51 -22.58
CA GLY A 474 3.69 22.25 -21.44
C GLY A 474 2.24 21.78 -21.16
N ALA A 475 1.62 22.23 -20.06
CA ALA A 475 0.37 21.67 -19.53
C ALA A 475 -0.81 21.63 -20.53
N GLY A 476 -0.94 22.66 -21.37
CA GLY A 476 -2.01 22.77 -22.36
C GLY A 476 -1.69 22.17 -23.73
N SER A 477 -0.49 21.61 -23.91
CA SER A 477 0.01 21.19 -25.23
C SER A 477 -0.87 20.12 -25.87
N PRO A 478 -1.04 20.13 -27.21
CA PRO A 478 -1.90 19.18 -27.87
C PRO A 478 -1.30 17.77 -27.88
N VAL A 479 -2.09 16.79 -27.48
CA VAL A 479 -1.79 15.35 -27.54
C VAL A 479 -2.89 14.62 -28.31
N VAL A 480 -2.58 13.44 -28.84
CA VAL A 480 -3.43 12.74 -29.82
C VAL A 480 -4.04 11.46 -29.26
N ASP A 481 -5.37 11.48 -29.13
CA ASP A 481 -6.23 10.36 -28.78
C ASP A 481 -6.82 9.70 -30.05
N VAL A 482 -5.95 9.07 -30.83
CA VAL A 482 -6.29 8.33 -32.05
C VAL A 482 -5.60 6.97 -32.04
N LYS A 483 -6.35 5.92 -32.38
CA LYS A 483 -5.88 4.53 -32.37
C LYS A 483 -4.75 4.27 -33.37
N PHE A 484 -3.91 3.32 -32.99
CA PHE A 484 -2.81 2.80 -33.77
C PHE A 484 -2.65 1.30 -33.47
N THR A 485 -1.85 0.59 -34.26
CA THR A 485 -1.54 -0.82 -34.06
C THR A 485 -0.03 -0.99 -34.08
N LEU A 486 0.52 -1.65 -33.05
CA LEU A 486 1.94 -2.01 -32.98
C LEU A 486 2.13 -3.49 -33.27
N ASN A 487 3.35 -3.87 -33.62
CA ASN A 487 3.78 -5.26 -33.66
C ASN A 487 4.43 -5.61 -32.32
N ASP A 488 3.78 -6.47 -31.55
CA ASP A 488 4.30 -7.07 -30.32
C ASP A 488 4.68 -8.53 -30.60
N ASN A 489 5.98 -8.80 -30.75
CA ASN A 489 6.54 -10.14 -30.95
C ASN A 489 5.86 -10.96 -32.08
N GLY A 490 5.49 -10.30 -33.18
CA GLY A 490 4.81 -10.92 -34.33
C GLY A 490 3.28 -10.92 -34.24
N LYS A 491 2.69 -10.39 -33.17
CA LYS A 491 1.24 -10.24 -32.99
C LYS A 491 0.84 -8.76 -33.06
N PRO A 492 -0.29 -8.41 -33.71
CA PRO A 492 -0.79 -7.03 -33.71
C PRO A 492 -1.38 -6.68 -32.33
N TRP A 493 -0.84 -5.63 -31.70
CA TRP A 493 -1.41 -5.02 -30.49
C TRP A 493 -2.07 -3.69 -30.83
N THR A 494 -3.39 -3.59 -30.62
CA THR A 494 -4.18 -2.37 -30.86
C THR A 494 -4.71 -1.87 -29.52
N PRO A 495 -4.00 -0.95 -28.83
CA PRO A 495 -4.45 -0.40 -27.57
C PRO A 495 -5.75 0.42 -27.73
N ALA A 496 -6.46 0.59 -26.62
CA ALA A 496 -7.68 1.37 -26.54
C ALA A 496 -7.78 2.16 -25.22
N ASN A 497 -8.66 3.16 -25.19
CA ASN A 497 -9.08 3.83 -23.96
C ASN A 497 -9.98 2.92 -23.12
N PHE A 498 -10.22 3.30 -21.86
CA PHE A 498 -11.09 2.56 -20.93
C PHE A 498 -12.49 2.28 -21.53
N VAL A 499 -13.04 3.25 -22.27
CA VAL A 499 -14.16 3.02 -23.19
C VAL A 499 -13.57 2.65 -24.56
N PRO A 500 -13.62 1.37 -25.01
CA PRO A 500 -12.82 0.94 -26.15
C PRO A 500 -13.25 1.55 -27.50
N THR A 501 -14.46 2.10 -27.58
CA THR A 501 -15.01 2.80 -28.75
C THR A 501 -14.63 4.29 -28.80
N SER A 502 -14.04 4.84 -27.74
CA SER A 502 -13.72 6.28 -27.63
C SER A 502 -12.40 6.65 -28.30
N GLU A 503 -12.45 7.64 -29.19
CA GLU A 503 -11.32 8.39 -29.75
C GLU A 503 -11.70 9.88 -29.76
N GLN A 504 -10.99 10.73 -29.01
CA GLN A 504 -11.26 12.17 -28.90
C GLN A 504 -10.49 13.01 -29.94
N GLY A 505 -9.57 12.42 -30.70
CA GLY A 505 -8.72 13.15 -31.64
C GLY A 505 -7.71 14.01 -30.90
N ILE A 506 -7.56 15.29 -31.26
CA ILE A 506 -6.67 16.20 -30.55
C ILE A 506 -7.32 16.75 -29.27
N MET A 507 -6.60 16.63 -28.15
CA MET A 507 -6.99 17.18 -26.85
C MET A 507 -5.77 17.81 -26.15
N SER A 508 -5.96 18.56 -25.06
CA SER A 508 -4.82 19.08 -24.29
C SER A 508 -4.20 17.99 -23.41
N ALA A 509 -2.91 18.13 -23.06
CA ALA A 509 -2.23 17.21 -22.16
C ALA A 509 -2.90 17.17 -20.77
N ARG A 510 -3.36 18.31 -20.24
CA ARG A 510 -4.15 18.36 -18.99
C ARG A 510 -5.48 17.61 -19.11
N ASP A 511 -6.23 17.79 -20.21
CA ASP A 511 -7.50 17.05 -20.42
C ASP A 511 -7.27 15.53 -20.52
N ALA A 512 -6.20 15.12 -21.20
CA ALA A 512 -5.84 13.72 -21.38
C ALA A 512 -5.44 13.06 -20.06
N LEU A 513 -4.72 13.79 -19.20
CA LEU A 513 -4.34 13.34 -17.87
C LEU A 513 -5.53 13.31 -16.90
N ALA A 514 -6.36 14.36 -16.90
CA ALA A 514 -7.56 14.49 -16.08
C ALA A 514 -8.56 13.35 -16.32
N GLN A 515 -8.80 13.02 -17.59
CA GLN A 515 -9.65 11.92 -18.04
C GLN A 515 -8.93 10.56 -18.08
N SER A 516 -7.63 10.53 -17.78
CA SER A 516 -6.81 9.30 -17.78
C SER A 516 -6.79 8.54 -19.11
N GLN A 517 -6.82 9.22 -20.26
CA GLN A 517 -6.83 8.57 -21.58
C GLN A 517 -5.54 7.76 -21.82
N ASN A 518 -5.65 6.66 -22.56
CA ASN A 518 -4.56 5.70 -22.78
C ASN A 518 -3.75 6.02 -24.03
N LEU A 519 -4.40 6.31 -25.15
CA LEU A 519 -3.72 6.53 -26.44
C LEU A 519 -2.76 7.74 -26.41
N PRO A 520 -3.10 8.89 -25.79
CA PRO A 520 -2.17 10.01 -25.67
C PRO A 520 -0.97 9.68 -24.79
N ALA A 521 -1.18 8.95 -23.69
CA ALA A 521 -0.12 8.56 -22.76
C ALA A 521 0.88 7.59 -23.42
N LEU A 522 0.38 6.58 -24.14
CA LEU A 522 1.22 5.67 -24.93
C LEU A 522 2.04 6.42 -25.97
N ARG A 523 1.40 7.31 -26.73
CA ARG A 523 2.04 8.07 -27.80
C ARG A 523 3.12 9.02 -27.26
N LEU A 524 2.82 9.73 -26.18
CA LEU A 524 3.75 10.62 -25.50
C LEU A 524 4.94 9.85 -24.91
N PHE A 525 4.70 8.72 -24.25
CA PHE A 525 5.77 7.83 -23.80
C PHE A 525 6.66 7.38 -24.96
N GLY A 526 6.06 6.99 -26.09
CA GLY A 526 6.78 6.64 -27.31
C GLY A 526 7.64 7.78 -27.88
N GLN A 527 7.27 9.04 -27.66
CA GLN A 527 8.08 10.21 -28.05
C GLN A 527 9.28 10.43 -27.13
N ILE A 528 9.17 10.10 -25.84
CA ILE A 528 10.24 10.29 -24.84
C ILE A 528 11.04 9.02 -24.50
N ARG A 529 10.69 7.87 -25.08
CA ARG A 529 11.22 6.55 -24.68
C ARG A 529 12.75 6.45 -24.78
N GLU A 530 13.35 7.12 -25.77
CA GLU A 530 14.81 7.11 -25.99
C GLU A 530 15.59 7.90 -24.92
N GLN A 531 14.90 8.72 -24.10
CA GLN A 531 15.49 9.47 -22.99
C GLN A 531 15.40 8.70 -21.64
N MET A 532 15.10 7.40 -21.67
CA MET A 532 14.99 6.51 -20.50
C MET A 532 14.09 7.05 -19.36
N PRO A 533 12.84 7.45 -19.64
CA PRO A 533 11.91 7.97 -18.63
C PRO A 533 11.63 6.98 -17.49
N ILE A 534 11.87 5.68 -17.68
CA ILE A 534 11.81 4.67 -16.60
C ILE A 534 12.68 5.03 -15.40
N ASN A 535 13.78 5.76 -15.62
CA ASN A 535 14.72 6.14 -14.57
C ASN A 535 14.12 7.15 -13.59
N TYR A 536 13.01 7.84 -13.92
CA TYR A 536 12.27 8.65 -12.95
C TYR A 536 11.57 7.77 -11.89
N LEU A 537 11.04 6.60 -12.26
CA LEU A 537 10.46 5.65 -11.29
C LEU A 537 11.54 4.98 -10.44
N ILE A 538 12.64 4.52 -11.07
CA ILE A 538 13.75 3.89 -10.36
C ILE A 538 14.37 4.88 -9.37
N ASN A 539 14.63 6.13 -9.79
CA ASN A 539 15.15 7.16 -8.89
C ASN A 539 14.16 7.62 -7.83
N ALA A 540 12.85 7.48 -8.08
CA ALA A 540 11.78 7.64 -7.08
C ALA A 540 11.63 6.42 -6.15
N GLY A 541 12.47 5.39 -6.29
CA GLY A 541 12.57 4.25 -5.36
C GLY A 541 11.49 3.19 -5.50
N PHE A 542 10.96 2.96 -6.70
CA PHE A 542 10.14 1.77 -6.97
C PHE A 542 11.05 0.53 -7.09
N SER A 543 11.06 -0.31 -6.05
CA SER A 543 11.99 -1.44 -5.88
C SER A 543 11.84 -2.57 -6.90
N ARG A 544 10.68 -2.71 -7.54
CA ARG A 544 10.38 -3.73 -8.56
C ARG A 544 10.40 -3.23 -10.00
N VAL A 545 10.93 -2.04 -10.24
CA VAL A 545 11.02 -1.46 -11.60
C VAL A 545 12.45 -1.61 -12.13
N GLU A 546 12.58 -2.23 -13.29
CA GLU A 546 13.85 -2.44 -13.99
C GLU A 546 13.94 -1.57 -15.26
N GLU A 547 15.17 -1.20 -15.66
CA GLU A 547 15.38 -0.37 -16.87
C GLU A 547 14.79 -1.02 -18.14
N LYS A 548 14.83 -2.35 -18.24
CA LYS A 548 14.25 -3.12 -19.37
C LYS A 548 12.75 -2.88 -19.57
N SER A 549 12.03 -2.44 -18.54
CA SER A 549 10.61 -2.10 -18.67
C SER A 549 10.38 -0.90 -19.60
N ASN A 550 11.39 -0.06 -19.84
CA ASN A 550 11.32 1.04 -20.81
C ASN A 550 11.04 0.59 -22.25
N ASP A 551 11.43 -0.64 -22.61
CA ASP A 551 11.27 -1.12 -23.98
C ASP A 551 9.81 -1.35 -24.38
N TYR A 552 8.93 -1.64 -23.41
CA TYR A 552 7.54 -2.02 -23.64
C TYR A 552 6.61 -0.79 -23.57
N PRO A 553 5.90 -0.42 -24.66
CA PRO A 553 4.99 0.73 -24.63
C PRO A 553 3.85 0.60 -23.60
N SER A 554 3.43 -0.62 -23.27
CA SER A 554 2.40 -0.91 -22.26
C SER A 554 2.77 -0.46 -20.84
N THR A 555 4.07 -0.26 -20.55
CA THR A 555 4.59 0.27 -19.28
C THR A 555 4.08 1.69 -19.00
N ALA A 556 3.80 2.50 -20.03
CA ALA A 556 3.13 3.80 -19.91
C ALA A 556 1.71 3.73 -19.32
N LEU A 557 1.11 2.53 -19.23
CA LEU A 557 -0.21 2.26 -18.66
C LEU A 557 -0.15 1.39 -17.38
N GLY A 558 1.05 1.03 -16.90
CA GLY A 558 1.28 0.18 -15.74
C GLY A 558 1.59 -1.29 -16.08
N GLY A 559 1.77 -1.63 -17.36
CA GLY A 559 2.16 -2.97 -17.79
C GLY A 559 3.60 -3.29 -17.37
N GLY A 560 3.79 -4.32 -16.54
CA GLY A 560 5.10 -4.66 -15.98
C GLY A 560 5.65 -3.65 -14.97
N VAL A 561 4.78 -2.81 -14.39
CA VAL A 561 5.14 -1.87 -13.31
C VAL A 561 4.29 -2.20 -12.09
N GLU A 562 4.94 -2.81 -11.10
CA GLU A 562 4.37 -3.08 -9.78
C GLU A 562 4.90 -2.08 -8.75
N GLY A 563 4.09 -1.82 -7.73
CA GLY A 563 4.51 -1.11 -6.53
C GLY A 563 3.59 -1.39 -5.36
N SER A 564 4.08 -1.11 -4.14
CA SER A 564 3.25 -1.08 -2.93
C SER A 564 2.47 0.25 -2.82
N VAL A 565 1.52 0.33 -1.88
CA VAL A 565 0.84 1.61 -1.59
C VAL A 565 1.84 2.65 -1.06
N GLU A 566 2.84 2.22 -0.28
CA GLU A 566 3.92 3.08 0.23
C GLU A 566 4.77 3.70 -0.88
N GLU A 567 5.32 2.90 -1.79
CA GLU A 567 6.13 3.38 -2.92
C GLU A 567 5.32 4.34 -3.81
N LEU A 568 4.07 3.98 -4.12
CA LEU A 568 3.21 4.81 -4.95
C LEU A 568 2.85 6.13 -4.24
N THR A 569 2.61 6.11 -2.93
CA THR A 569 2.34 7.32 -2.14
C THR A 569 3.59 8.20 -2.07
N SER A 570 4.78 7.64 -1.87
CA SER A 570 6.07 8.36 -1.89
C SER A 570 6.37 9.00 -3.25
N GLY A 571 6.08 8.31 -4.36
CA GLY A 571 6.21 8.85 -5.71
C GLY A 571 5.34 10.09 -5.96
N TYR A 572 4.15 10.17 -5.35
CA TYR A 572 3.29 11.37 -5.41
C TYR A 572 3.68 12.44 -4.39
N ALA A 573 4.14 12.04 -3.20
CA ALA A 573 4.71 12.96 -2.21
C ALA A 573 5.94 13.70 -2.77
N THR A 574 6.73 13.04 -3.62
CA THR A 574 7.83 13.64 -4.39
C THR A 574 7.36 14.80 -5.29
N ILE A 575 6.22 14.65 -5.98
CA ILE A 575 5.62 15.74 -6.78
C ILE A 575 5.14 16.86 -5.84
N ALA A 576 4.45 16.49 -4.75
CA ALA A 576 3.90 17.41 -3.77
C ALA A 576 4.98 18.25 -3.07
N ASN A 577 6.15 17.67 -2.82
CA ASN A 577 7.33 18.32 -2.24
C ASN A 577 8.17 19.07 -3.31
N GLY A 578 7.53 19.57 -4.37
CA GLY A 578 8.18 20.39 -5.39
C GLY A 578 9.21 19.64 -6.24
N GLY A 579 9.04 18.32 -6.42
CA GLY A 579 9.91 17.48 -7.23
C GLY A 579 11.03 16.78 -6.45
N LYS A 580 11.12 17.01 -5.14
CA LYS A 580 12.12 16.38 -4.26
C LYS A 580 11.56 15.16 -3.56
N LYS A 581 12.20 14.01 -3.76
CA LYS A 581 11.93 12.81 -2.98
C LYS A 581 12.56 12.92 -1.60
N VAL A 582 11.83 12.44 -0.60
CA VAL A 582 12.34 11.99 0.69
C VAL A 582 11.90 10.54 0.86
N GLU A 583 12.75 9.67 1.39
CA GLU A 583 12.38 8.28 1.65
C GLU A 583 11.32 8.20 2.77
N PRO A 584 10.24 7.41 2.59
CA PRO A 584 9.21 7.30 3.61
C PRO A 584 9.71 6.48 4.80
N TYR A 585 9.47 6.96 6.02
CA TYR A 585 9.93 6.29 7.23
C TYR A 585 8.87 6.18 8.31
N MET A 586 8.97 5.09 9.09
CA MET A 586 8.07 4.78 10.21
C MET A 586 8.79 4.80 11.56
N ILE A 587 10.11 4.60 11.61
CA ILE A 587 10.93 4.66 12.84
C ILE A 587 11.60 6.02 12.91
N GLN A 588 11.21 6.86 13.86
CA GLN A 588 11.85 8.16 14.09
C GLN A 588 13.20 7.99 14.76
N ARG A 589 13.28 7.16 15.80
CA ARG A 589 14.50 6.89 16.56
C ARG A 589 14.40 5.57 17.33
N ILE A 590 15.54 5.01 17.68
CA ILE A 590 15.69 3.88 18.61
C ILE A 590 16.66 4.30 19.71
N GLU A 591 16.27 4.11 20.97
CA GLU A 591 17.15 4.24 22.14
C GLU A 591 17.51 2.86 22.70
N ASP A 592 18.67 2.76 23.37
CA ASP A 592 18.98 1.64 24.27
C ASP A 592 18.26 1.76 25.64
N ALA A 593 18.45 0.76 26.50
CA ALA A 593 17.84 0.70 27.83
C ALA A 593 18.28 1.85 28.76
N ASP A 594 19.48 2.41 28.55
CA ASP A 594 20.01 3.57 29.28
C ASP A 594 19.44 4.91 28.74
N GLY A 595 18.74 4.88 27.60
CA GLY A 595 18.17 6.05 26.93
C GLY A 595 19.11 6.75 25.95
N ASN A 596 20.24 6.13 25.56
CA ASN A 596 21.09 6.68 24.51
C ASN A 596 20.48 6.41 23.14
N ILE A 597 20.45 7.43 22.28
CA ILE A 597 20.00 7.28 20.89
C ILE A 597 21.03 6.47 20.10
N ILE A 598 20.62 5.31 19.60
CA ILE A 598 21.45 4.43 18.75
C ILE A 598 21.09 4.54 17.25
N PHE A 599 19.91 5.10 16.95
CA PHE A 599 19.47 5.46 15.60
C PHE A 599 18.50 6.63 15.69
N GLU A 600 18.63 7.60 14.79
CA GLU A 600 17.62 8.63 14.52
C GLU A 600 17.55 8.87 13.01
N HIS A 601 16.34 9.04 12.47
CA HIS A 601 16.15 9.17 11.02
C HIS A 601 16.55 10.57 10.51
N GLU A 602 17.52 10.61 9.60
CA GLU A 602 17.92 11.84 8.90
C GLU A 602 17.14 12.04 7.59
N VAL A 603 16.50 13.20 7.45
CA VAL A 603 15.74 13.58 6.24
C VAL A 603 16.69 13.99 5.12
N VAL A 604 16.84 13.13 4.12
CA VAL A 604 17.62 13.40 2.91
C VAL A 604 16.71 13.70 1.72
N GLU A 605 16.88 14.88 1.11
CA GLU A 605 16.17 15.28 -0.11
C GLU A 605 16.95 14.90 -1.38
N LYS A 606 16.28 14.27 -2.36
CA LYS A 606 16.80 13.99 -3.70
C LYS A 606 15.90 14.63 -4.77
N GLU A 607 16.43 15.51 -5.61
CA GLU A 607 15.65 16.10 -6.72
C GLU A 607 15.39 15.04 -7.81
N ILE A 608 14.12 14.81 -8.14
CA ILE A 608 13.64 13.87 -9.18
C ILE A 608 13.03 14.63 -10.36
N TYR A 609 12.34 15.74 -10.09
CA TYR A 609 11.81 16.67 -11.08
C TYR A 609 12.26 18.09 -10.74
N SER A 610 12.45 18.93 -11.75
CA SER A 610 12.62 20.36 -11.48
C SER A 610 11.37 20.94 -10.78
N PRO A 611 11.51 21.90 -9.85
CA PRO A 611 10.36 22.49 -9.16
C PRO A 611 9.31 23.10 -10.10
N GLN A 612 9.76 23.60 -11.26
CA GLN A 612 8.89 24.09 -12.31
C GLN A 612 7.99 22.97 -12.87
N THR A 613 8.57 21.83 -13.22
CA THR A 613 7.84 20.64 -13.68
C THR A 613 6.90 20.10 -12.62
N ALA A 614 7.35 19.96 -11.37
CA ALA A 614 6.51 19.48 -10.28
C ALA A 614 5.27 20.36 -10.06
N TYR A 615 5.43 21.69 -10.10
CA TYR A 615 4.30 22.62 -10.00
C TYR A 615 3.35 22.52 -11.20
N ILE A 616 3.87 22.44 -12.43
CA ILE A 616 3.04 22.33 -13.64
C ILE A 616 2.28 21.00 -13.65
N LEU A 617 2.93 19.89 -13.28
CA LEU A 617 2.29 18.58 -13.15
C LEU A 617 1.22 18.58 -12.06
N THR A 618 1.49 19.21 -10.92
CA THR A 618 0.50 19.44 -9.85
C THR A 618 -0.70 20.21 -10.39
N ASP A 619 -0.48 21.26 -11.17
CA ASP A 619 -1.56 22.06 -11.75
C ASP A 619 -2.44 21.26 -12.73
N MET A 620 -1.85 20.40 -13.55
CA MET A 620 -2.60 19.45 -14.39
C MET A 620 -3.36 18.41 -13.55
N LEU A 621 -2.77 17.95 -12.45
CA LEU A 621 -3.36 16.94 -11.56
C LEU A 621 -4.49 17.49 -10.67
N ARG A 622 -4.62 18.82 -10.52
CA ARG A 622 -5.82 19.45 -9.94
C ARG A 622 -7.07 19.14 -10.77
N ASP A 623 -6.96 19.07 -12.10
CA ASP A 623 -8.11 18.88 -12.98
C ASP A 623 -8.77 17.51 -12.82
N VAL A 624 -7.99 16.51 -12.34
CA VAL A 624 -8.48 15.17 -11.97
C VAL A 624 -9.51 15.25 -10.83
N PHE A 625 -9.39 16.23 -9.92
CA PHE A 625 -10.31 16.46 -8.80
C PHE A 625 -11.35 17.56 -9.09
N LYS A 626 -10.98 18.61 -9.84
CA LYS A 626 -11.78 19.84 -9.97
C LYS A 626 -12.73 19.89 -11.18
N THR A 627 -12.52 19.08 -12.22
CA THR A 627 -13.36 19.11 -13.43
C THR A 627 -14.40 17.99 -13.45
N ASP A 628 -15.55 18.19 -14.11
CA ASP A 628 -16.63 17.18 -14.24
C ASP A 628 -16.20 15.91 -14.97
N ARG A 629 -15.09 15.96 -15.71
CA ARG A 629 -14.49 14.84 -16.43
C ARG A 629 -13.27 14.24 -15.71
N GLY A 630 -12.88 14.80 -14.57
CA GLY A 630 -11.77 14.35 -13.75
C GLY A 630 -12.10 13.05 -13.02
N THR A 631 -11.21 12.06 -13.09
CA THR A 631 -11.49 10.71 -12.54
C THR A 631 -11.57 10.64 -11.01
N ALA A 632 -11.18 11.69 -10.29
CA ALA A 632 -11.31 11.83 -8.83
C ALA A 632 -12.32 12.93 -8.41
N ASN A 633 -13.10 13.49 -9.35
CA ASN A 633 -14.12 14.50 -9.05
C ASN A 633 -15.11 14.01 -7.97
N ARG A 634 -15.47 12.72 -8.01
CA ARG A 634 -16.38 12.13 -7.02
C ARG A 634 -15.81 12.19 -5.61
N ALA A 635 -14.53 11.88 -5.41
CA ALA A 635 -13.86 12.01 -4.12
C ALA A 635 -13.93 13.47 -3.61
N ASN A 636 -13.59 14.44 -4.47
CA ASN A 636 -13.68 15.87 -4.13
C ASN A 636 -15.10 16.29 -3.71
N SER A 637 -16.13 15.83 -4.42
CA SER A 637 -17.55 16.12 -4.11
C SER A 637 -18.06 15.52 -2.79
N LEU A 638 -17.29 14.62 -2.16
CA LEU A 638 -17.62 13.93 -0.92
C LEU A 638 -16.81 14.46 0.27
N LEU A 639 -15.90 15.41 0.06
CA LEU A 639 -15.16 16.04 1.15
C LEU A 639 -16.05 17.05 1.89
N ASN A 640 -15.95 17.08 3.22
CA ASN A 640 -16.61 18.07 4.06
C ASN A 640 -15.75 19.34 4.30
N PHE A 641 -14.62 19.44 3.60
CA PHE A 641 -13.69 20.57 3.62
C PHE A 641 -13.09 20.80 2.24
N GLY A 642 -12.64 22.02 1.96
CA GLY A 642 -11.92 22.37 0.74
C GLY A 642 -10.42 22.54 1.00
N ALA A 643 -9.58 21.94 0.16
CA ALA A 643 -8.14 22.18 0.11
C ALA A 643 -7.63 22.16 -1.34
N ASP A 644 -6.39 22.57 -1.58
CA ASP A 644 -5.77 22.56 -2.91
C ASP A 644 -5.28 21.15 -3.30
N PHE A 645 -6.24 20.24 -3.51
CA PHE A 645 -5.95 18.86 -3.89
C PHE A 645 -5.55 18.72 -5.36
N ALA A 646 -4.59 17.83 -5.58
CA ALA A 646 -4.19 17.26 -6.85
C ALA A 646 -3.99 15.74 -6.66
N GLY A 647 -4.01 14.96 -7.74
CA GLY A 647 -3.75 13.53 -7.65
C GLY A 647 -4.25 12.73 -8.84
N LYS A 648 -4.29 11.40 -8.71
CA LYS A 648 -4.57 10.50 -9.82
C LYS A 648 -5.25 9.20 -9.38
N THR A 649 -6.24 8.74 -10.16
CA THR A 649 -6.76 7.37 -10.06
C THR A 649 -5.98 6.38 -10.93
N GLY A 650 -5.94 5.13 -10.49
CA GLY A 650 -5.50 3.97 -11.26
C GLY A 650 -6.61 2.93 -11.39
N THR A 651 -6.55 2.18 -12.48
CA THR A 651 -7.36 0.99 -12.73
C THR A 651 -6.50 0.07 -13.59
N THR A 652 -6.38 -1.20 -13.19
CA THR A 652 -5.63 -2.22 -13.92
C THR A 652 -6.52 -2.96 -14.93
N GLN A 653 -5.91 -3.79 -15.78
CA GLN A 653 -6.64 -4.64 -16.73
C GLN A 653 -7.67 -5.51 -15.99
N ASP A 654 -8.85 -5.65 -16.59
CA ASP A 654 -10.02 -6.36 -16.01
C ASP A 654 -10.49 -5.80 -14.66
N THR A 655 -10.02 -4.61 -14.24
CA THR A 655 -10.36 -3.97 -12.95
C THR A 655 -10.06 -4.88 -11.75
N LYS A 656 -8.89 -5.53 -11.76
CA LYS A 656 -8.38 -6.32 -10.63
C LYS A 656 -8.00 -5.44 -9.44
N ASP A 657 -7.44 -4.28 -9.74
CA ASP A 657 -6.97 -3.28 -8.79
C ASP A 657 -7.52 -1.91 -9.17
N VAL A 658 -7.91 -1.14 -8.15
CA VAL A 658 -8.19 0.29 -8.30
C VAL A 658 -7.46 1.09 -7.25
N TRP A 659 -7.01 2.27 -7.68
CA TRP A 659 -6.16 3.15 -6.91
C TRP A 659 -6.71 4.57 -6.91
N LEU A 660 -6.50 5.30 -5.82
CA LEU A 660 -6.55 6.76 -5.79
C LEU A 660 -5.43 7.28 -4.89
N VAL A 661 -4.55 8.09 -5.48
CA VAL A 661 -3.53 8.84 -4.75
C VAL A 661 -3.87 10.31 -4.87
N GLY A 662 -4.05 10.99 -3.75
CA GLY A 662 -4.38 12.40 -3.69
C GLY A 662 -3.55 13.12 -2.65
N TYR A 663 -3.15 14.35 -2.95
CA TYR A 663 -2.22 15.12 -2.15
C TYR A 663 -2.55 16.61 -2.18
N ASN A 664 -2.13 17.30 -1.14
CA ASN A 664 -2.09 18.76 -1.04
C ASN A 664 -0.65 19.18 -0.69
N PRO A 665 -0.35 20.45 -0.36
CA PRO A 665 1.03 20.86 -0.06
C PRO A 665 1.67 20.19 1.17
N ASN A 666 0.88 19.68 2.12
CA ASN A 666 1.38 19.14 3.38
C ASN A 666 1.44 17.60 3.39
N ILE A 667 0.41 16.94 2.87
CA ILE A 667 0.24 15.48 2.96
C ILE A 667 -0.12 14.84 1.61
N THR A 668 0.20 13.55 1.48
CA THR A 668 -0.21 12.65 0.39
C THR A 668 -0.84 11.40 0.98
N MET A 669 -2.02 11.02 0.46
CA MET A 669 -2.68 9.76 0.80
C MET A 669 -2.92 8.90 -0.44
N GLY A 670 -2.32 7.71 -0.46
CA GLY A 670 -2.59 6.66 -1.44
C GLY A 670 -3.54 5.60 -0.87
N LEU A 671 -4.45 5.10 -1.71
CA LEU A 671 -5.42 4.06 -1.38
C LEU A 671 -5.52 3.04 -2.53
N TRP A 672 -5.52 1.76 -2.19
CA TRP A 672 -5.74 0.60 -3.08
C TRP A 672 -6.95 -0.22 -2.61
N LEU A 673 -7.64 -0.82 -3.59
CA LEU A 673 -8.58 -1.94 -3.39
C LEU A 673 -8.29 -3.03 -4.42
N GLY A 674 -8.39 -4.31 -4.01
CA GLY A 674 -8.20 -5.50 -4.84
C GLY A 674 -8.49 -6.78 -4.05
N TYR A 675 -8.35 -7.96 -4.64
CA TYR A 675 -8.37 -9.24 -3.91
C TYR A 675 -6.94 -9.78 -3.70
N ASP A 676 -6.70 -10.56 -2.64
CA ASP A 676 -5.40 -11.22 -2.42
C ASP A 676 -4.92 -12.00 -3.65
N SER A 677 -5.83 -12.68 -4.35
CA SER A 677 -5.52 -13.34 -5.62
C SER A 677 -5.89 -12.46 -6.83
N GLU A 678 -4.87 -12.03 -7.59
CA GLU A 678 -4.97 -11.27 -8.86
C GLU A 678 -5.70 -12.00 -10.01
N LYS A 679 -6.19 -13.22 -9.77
CA LYS A 679 -7.11 -13.91 -10.69
C LYS A 679 -8.49 -13.23 -10.73
N TYR A 680 -8.90 -12.59 -9.64
CA TYR A 680 -10.27 -12.10 -9.45
C TYR A 680 -10.38 -10.60 -9.76
N SER A 681 -11.44 -10.24 -10.49
CA SER A 681 -11.79 -8.84 -10.81
C SER A 681 -12.70 -8.25 -9.74
N LEU A 682 -12.56 -6.95 -9.44
CA LEU A 682 -13.50 -6.24 -8.56
C LEU A 682 -14.91 -6.08 -9.18
N ASP A 683 -15.08 -6.41 -10.46
CA ASP A 683 -16.33 -6.31 -11.23
C ASP A 683 -16.86 -7.67 -11.71
N ILE A 684 -16.53 -8.78 -11.02
CA ILE A 684 -17.03 -10.15 -11.32
C ILE A 684 -18.56 -10.22 -11.46
N TYR A 685 -19.27 -9.46 -10.64
CA TYR A 685 -20.73 -9.35 -10.66
C TYR A 685 -21.13 -7.90 -11.03
N PRO A 686 -21.10 -7.55 -12.33
CA PRO A 686 -21.37 -6.19 -12.77
C PRO A 686 -22.82 -5.80 -12.44
N ASN A 687 -23.02 -4.55 -12.04
CA ASN A 687 -24.28 -3.97 -11.56
C ASN A 687 -24.77 -4.42 -10.17
N THR A 688 -24.14 -5.41 -9.52
CA THR A 688 -24.45 -5.76 -8.11
C THR A 688 -23.85 -4.76 -7.12
N ASN A 689 -22.66 -4.24 -7.43
CA ASN A 689 -21.93 -3.29 -6.60
C ASN A 689 -21.79 -1.94 -7.33
N LEU A 690 -21.46 -0.88 -6.59
CA LEU A 690 -20.92 0.34 -7.20
C LEU A 690 -19.66 0.00 -8.01
N GLN A 691 -19.42 0.72 -9.11
CA GLN A 691 -18.21 0.53 -9.90
C GLN A 691 -16.95 0.65 -9.01
N PRO A 692 -15.91 -0.19 -9.21
CA PRO A 692 -14.68 -0.17 -8.41
C PRO A 692 -14.05 1.22 -8.27
N SER A 693 -14.01 2.00 -9.36
CA SER A 693 -13.53 3.39 -9.38
C SER A 693 -14.31 4.33 -8.45
N VAL A 694 -15.63 4.13 -8.30
CA VAL A 694 -16.49 4.88 -7.39
C VAL A 694 -16.27 4.45 -5.95
N ARG A 695 -15.99 3.16 -5.69
CA ARG A 695 -15.69 2.64 -4.35
C ARG A 695 -14.42 3.26 -3.78
N VAL A 696 -13.31 3.24 -4.53
CA VAL A 696 -12.04 3.85 -4.08
C VAL A 696 -12.15 5.36 -3.89
N ASN A 697 -12.93 6.07 -4.73
CA ASN A 697 -13.27 7.48 -4.53
C ASN A 697 -14.02 7.74 -3.20
N GLN A 698 -15.01 6.90 -2.86
CA GLN A 698 -15.79 7.05 -1.62
C GLN A 698 -14.94 6.77 -0.37
N LEU A 699 -14.14 5.71 -0.37
CA LEU A 699 -13.31 5.37 0.78
C LEU A 699 -12.15 6.37 0.98
N TRP A 700 -11.52 6.85 -0.09
CA TRP A 700 -10.50 7.90 0.00
C TRP A 700 -11.08 9.19 0.60
N ALA A 701 -12.28 9.61 0.16
CA ALA A 701 -12.94 10.78 0.75
C ALA A 701 -13.32 10.57 2.22
N SER A 702 -13.76 9.35 2.60
CA SER A 702 -14.02 8.98 4.00
C SER A 702 -12.76 9.14 4.86
N LEU A 703 -11.64 8.53 4.45
CA LEU A 703 -10.37 8.61 5.15
C LEU A 703 -9.81 10.05 5.21
N MET A 704 -9.96 10.85 4.15
CA MET A 704 -9.57 12.27 4.18
C MET A 704 -10.44 13.13 5.09
N ASN A 705 -11.76 12.93 5.09
CA ASN A 705 -12.67 13.61 6.01
C ASN A 705 -12.32 13.29 7.46
N THR A 706 -12.01 12.02 7.75
CA THR A 706 -11.51 11.58 9.06
C THR A 706 -10.16 12.24 9.39
N THR A 707 -9.22 12.27 8.46
CA THR A 707 -7.91 12.93 8.64
C THR A 707 -8.07 14.41 9.00
N TYR A 708 -8.94 15.13 8.31
CA TYR A 708 -9.21 16.54 8.60
C TYR A 708 -9.94 16.77 9.94
N GLN A 709 -10.76 15.82 10.38
CA GLN A 709 -11.40 15.87 11.70
C GLN A 709 -10.40 15.61 12.84
N THR A 710 -9.45 14.69 12.66
CA THR A 710 -8.48 14.31 13.69
C THR A 710 -7.26 15.24 13.74
N VAL A 711 -6.70 15.63 12.59
CA VAL A 711 -5.45 16.42 12.51
C VAL A 711 -5.56 17.58 11.48
N PRO A 712 -6.48 18.55 11.67
CA PRO A 712 -6.75 19.62 10.71
C PRO A 712 -5.52 20.48 10.36
N ASP A 713 -4.60 20.68 11.32
CA ASP A 713 -3.40 21.49 11.12
C ASP A 713 -2.35 20.78 10.25
N LEU A 714 -2.17 19.46 10.40
CA LEU A 714 -1.31 18.66 9.51
C LEU A 714 -1.89 18.63 8.09
N VAL A 715 -3.21 18.42 7.94
CA VAL A 715 -3.87 18.55 6.64
C VAL A 715 -3.66 19.94 6.05
N GLY A 716 -3.71 20.98 6.87
CA GLY A 716 -3.43 22.36 6.47
C GLY A 716 -4.28 22.81 5.29
N ALA A 717 -5.61 22.65 5.37
CA ALA A 717 -6.53 22.85 4.26
C ALA A 717 -6.43 24.23 3.55
N LYS A 718 -5.90 25.25 4.22
CA LYS A 718 -5.66 26.61 3.68
C LYS A 718 -4.34 26.72 2.88
N SER A 719 -3.47 25.71 2.94
CA SER A 719 -2.22 25.64 2.19
C SER A 719 -2.49 25.49 0.70
N THR A 720 -1.68 26.18 -0.10
CA THR A 720 -1.77 26.20 -1.58
C THR A 720 -0.37 26.08 -2.16
N PHE A 721 -0.21 25.31 -3.23
CA PHE A 721 1.10 25.20 -3.90
C PHE A 721 1.55 26.55 -4.42
N LYS A 722 2.82 26.90 -4.21
CA LYS A 722 3.40 28.18 -4.64
C LYS A 722 4.12 28.00 -5.96
N GLN A 723 3.74 28.81 -6.96
CA GLN A 723 4.39 28.81 -8.27
C GLN A 723 5.86 29.22 -8.14
N PRO A 724 6.83 28.36 -8.51
CA PRO A 724 8.23 28.73 -8.50
C PRO A 724 8.56 29.65 -9.68
N LYS A 725 9.65 30.42 -9.54
CA LYS A 725 10.19 31.21 -10.66
C LYS A 725 10.47 30.31 -11.86
N GLY A 726 10.14 30.79 -13.06
CA GLY A 726 10.33 30.06 -14.31
C GLY A 726 9.18 29.14 -14.75
N VAL A 727 8.10 29.06 -13.98
CA VAL A 727 6.80 28.67 -14.55
C VAL A 727 6.17 29.90 -15.18
N VAL A 728 5.88 29.84 -16.49
CA VAL A 728 5.36 30.97 -17.27
C VAL A 728 4.11 30.58 -18.07
N THR A 729 3.14 31.48 -18.15
CA THR A 729 2.02 31.33 -19.09
C THR A 729 2.45 31.80 -20.47
N LYS A 730 2.30 30.95 -21.49
CA LYS A 730 2.59 31.30 -22.90
C LYS A 730 1.43 30.92 -23.80
N SER A 731 1.25 31.70 -24.87
CA SER A 731 0.26 31.41 -25.90
C SER A 731 0.85 30.52 -26.98
N PHE A 732 0.06 29.56 -27.45
CA PHE A 732 0.42 28.58 -28.47
C PHE A 732 -0.80 28.26 -29.36
N CYS A 733 -0.57 27.64 -30.50
CA CYS A 733 -1.65 27.12 -31.33
C CYS A 733 -2.16 25.79 -30.75
N GLY A 734 -3.40 25.76 -30.27
CA GLY A 734 -4.00 24.66 -29.50
C GLY A 734 -4.23 23.35 -30.26
N ILE A 735 -3.76 23.26 -31.50
CA ILE A 735 -3.71 22.01 -32.29
C ILE A 735 -2.28 21.54 -32.55
N SER A 736 -1.28 22.43 -32.56
CA SER A 736 0.10 22.13 -32.95
C SER A 736 1.16 22.31 -31.87
N GLY A 737 0.85 23.03 -30.78
CA GLY A 737 1.78 23.34 -29.68
C GLY A 737 2.78 24.47 -30.00
N LEU A 738 2.85 24.91 -31.26
CA LEU A 738 3.79 25.91 -31.74
C LEU A 738 3.33 27.35 -31.43
N ALA A 739 4.21 28.34 -31.57
CA ALA A 739 3.87 29.75 -31.38
C ALA A 739 2.78 30.19 -32.37
N PRO A 740 1.76 30.95 -31.92
CA PRO A 740 0.54 31.15 -32.68
C PRO A 740 0.79 32.00 -33.94
N GLY A 741 0.59 31.40 -35.11
CA GLY A 741 0.56 32.12 -36.38
C GLY A 741 -0.79 32.80 -36.64
N GLY A 742 -0.81 33.77 -37.57
CA GLY A 742 -2.02 34.51 -37.92
C GLY A 742 -3.20 33.62 -38.34
N ALA A 743 -2.94 32.53 -39.06
CA ALA A 743 -3.97 31.53 -39.40
C ALA A 743 -4.60 30.90 -38.15
N CYS A 744 -3.79 30.57 -37.13
CA CYS A 744 -4.27 29.96 -35.89
C CYS A 744 -5.06 30.96 -35.02
N GLN A 745 -4.69 32.24 -35.10
CA GLN A 745 -5.44 33.33 -34.49
C GLN A 745 -6.80 33.54 -35.17
N SER A 746 -6.85 33.64 -36.51
CA SER A 746 -8.09 33.74 -37.27
C SER A 746 -9.00 32.53 -37.11
N ALA A 747 -8.44 31.34 -36.84
CA ALA A 747 -9.17 30.12 -36.56
C ALA A 747 -9.77 30.03 -35.14
N GLY A 748 -9.45 30.96 -34.23
CA GLY A 748 -9.85 30.87 -32.81
C GLY A 748 -9.17 29.72 -32.05
N LEU A 749 -8.02 29.24 -32.54
CA LEU A 749 -7.32 28.06 -32.03
C LEU A 749 -6.18 28.39 -31.05
N VAL A 750 -5.88 29.68 -30.85
CA VAL A 750 -4.88 30.11 -29.84
C VAL A 750 -5.35 29.72 -28.44
N ARG A 751 -4.44 29.13 -27.67
CA ARG A 751 -4.62 28.78 -26.25
C ARG A 751 -3.45 29.34 -25.46
N SER A 752 -3.61 29.44 -24.15
CA SER A 752 -2.55 29.85 -23.22
C SER A 752 -2.57 28.93 -22.01
N ASP A 753 -1.40 28.46 -21.60
CA ASP A 753 -1.24 27.54 -20.46
C ASP A 753 0.19 27.64 -19.91
N LEU A 754 0.51 26.85 -18.88
CA LEU A 754 1.79 26.85 -18.18
C LEU A 754 2.88 26.06 -18.92
N PHE A 755 4.08 26.66 -18.96
CA PHE A 755 5.31 26.08 -19.50
C PHE A 755 6.48 26.29 -18.52
N ASN A 756 7.45 25.37 -18.55
CA ASN A 756 8.70 25.48 -17.82
C ASN A 756 9.73 26.22 -18.68
N GLU A 757 9.96 27.51 -18.39
CA GLU A 757 10.74 28.41 -19.27
C GLU A 757 12.19 27.95 -19.50
N LYS A 758 12.71 27.10 -18.61
CA LYS A 758 14.07 26.56 -18.68
C LYS A 758 14.25 25.51 -19.77
N VAL A 759 13.19 24.79 -20.14
CA VAL A 759 13.24 23.62 -21.04
C VAL A 759 12.35 23.76 -22.26
N MET A 760 11.21 24.46 -22.15
CA MET A 760 10.29 24.65 -23.28
C MET A 760 9.55 25.98 -23.20
N ILE A 761 9.55 26.72 -24.31
CA ILE A 761 8.54 27.75 -24.60
C ILE A 761 8.10 27.63 -26.07
N PRO A 762 6.81 27.84 -26.39
CA PRO A 762 6.34 27.93 -27.78
C PRO A 762 7.01 29.11 -28.49
N SER A 763 7.98 28.81 -29.36
CA SER A 763 8.81 29.81 -30.06
C SER A 763 8.88 29.57 -31.57
N GLU A 764 8.85 28.31 -32.02
CA GLU A 764 8.73 27.98 -33.44
C GLU A 764 7.38 28.43 -34.01
N LYS A 765 7.40 28.93 -35.24
CA LYS A 765 6.20 29.42 -35.94
C LYS A 765 5.28 28.26 -36.33
N ASP A 766 3.99 28.39 -36.01
CA ASP A 766 2.97 27.42 -36.42
C ASP A 766 2.96 27.13 -37.95
N ASP A 767 3.08 25.85 -38.28
CA ASP A 767 3.08 25.27 -39.63
C ASP A 767 1.90 24.31 -39.86
N SER A 768 0.92 24.30 -38.95
CA SER A 768 -0.20 23.35 -38.97
C SER A 768 -1.25 23.69 -40.01
N LEU A 769 -1.68 24.95 -40.08
CA LEU A 769 -2.83 25.35 -40.89
C LEU A 769 -2.44 25.76 -42.31
N THR A 770 -3.24 25.30 -43.28
CA THR A 770 -3.20 25.74 -44.67
C THR A 770 -4.53 26.37 -45.08
N SER A 771 -4.47 27.46 -45.84
CA SER A 771 -5.66 28.01 -46.51
C SER A 771 -6.12 27.03 -47.57
N GLY A 772 -7.26 26.36 -47.35
CA GLY A 772 -7.68 25.22 -48.17
C GLY A 772 -9.18 25.21 -48.47
N SER A 773 -9.52 25.03 -49.74
CA SER A 773 -10.90 24.76 -50.15
C SER A 773 -11.23 23.28 -49.90
N TYR A 774 -12.46 22.98 -49.50
CA TYR A 774 -12.88 21.60 -49.20
C TYR A 774 -14.12 21.19 -49.99
N THR A 775 -14.33 19.89 -50.10
CA THR A 775 -15.57 19.29 -50.61
C THR A 775 -16.07 18.22 -49.63
N THR A 776 -17.29 17.70 -49.84
CA THR A 776 -17.92 16.71 -48.95
C THR A 776 -18.32 15.47 -49.74
N ILE A 777 -17.99 14.29 -49.22
CA ILE A 777 -18.33 12.98 -49.80
C ILE A 777 -18.80 12.06 -48.65
N ASN A 778 -19.99 11.46 -48.80
CA ASN A 778 -20.65 10.67 -47.75
C ASN A 778 -20.66 11.38 -46.38
N GLY A 779 -20.90 12.71 -46.39
CA GLY A 779 -20.92 13.56 -45.18
C GLY A 779 -19.56 13.85 -44.53
N LYS A 780 -18.45 13.33 -45.08
CA LYS A 780 -17.07 13.63 -44.62
C LYS A 780 -16.43 14.70 -45.50
N ARG A 781 -15.66 15.61 -44.89
CA ARG A 781 -14.94 16.66 -45.62
C ARG A 781 -13.58 16.16 -46.10
N TYR A 782 -13.23 16.49 -47.34
CA TYR A 782 -11.95 16.18 -47.97
C TYR A 782 -11.34 17.46 -48.57
N ALA A 783 -10.01 17.51 -48.67
CA ALA A 783 -9.32 18.57 -49.39
C ALA A 783 -9.74 18.55 -50.87
N ALA A 784 -10.12 19.70 -51.43
CA ALA A 784 -10.46 19.80 -52.85
C ALA A 784 -9.20 19.68 -53.71
N PHE A 785 -9.27 18.91 -54.79
CA PHE A 785 -8.24 18.91 -55.83
C PHE A 785 -8.32 20.19 -56.67
N SER A 786 -7.25 20.51 -57.38
CA SER A 786 -7.26 21.57 -58.40
C SER A 786 -8.26 21.29 -59.55
N SER A 787 -8.65 20.03 -59.73
CA SER A 787 -9.69 19.61 -60.68
C SER A 787 -11.10 19.46 -60.08
N THR A 788 -11.26 19.58 -58.76
CA THR A 788 -12.59 19.46 -58.14
C THR A 788 -13.48 20.62 -58.61
N PRO A 789 -14.68 20.36 -59.19
CA PRO A 789 -15.49 21.42 -59.78
C PRO A 789 -15.90 22.46 -58.74
N SER A 790 -15.68 23.74 -59.05
CA SER A 790 -15.84 24.85 -58.11
C SER A 790 -17.24 24.96 -57.49
N GLU A 791 -18.28 24.49 -58.19
CA GLU A 791 -19.65 24.44 -57.66
C GLU A 791 -19.87 23.43 -56.51
N PHE A 792 -18.94 22.50 -56.29
CA PHE A 792 -18.94 21.54 -55.17
C PHE A 792 -17.83 21.82 -54.15
N VAL A 793 -17.12 22.94 -54.32
CA VAL A 793 -16.04 23.37 -53.43
C VAL A 793 -16.56 24.47 -52.51
N SER A 794 -16.41 24.26 -51.21
CA SER A 794 -16.72 25.24 -50.18
C SER A 794 -15.44 25.99 -49.76
N GLY A 795 -15.53 27.33 -49.74
CA GLY A 795 -14.52 28.18 -49.10
C GLY A 795 -14.67 28.20 -47.58
N GLY A 796 -13.63 28.64 -46.87
CA GLY A 796 -13.64 28.76 -45.40
C GLY A 796 -13.28 27.49 -44.63
N GLY A 797 -12.87 26.42 -45.31
CA GLY A 797 -12.18 25.31 -44.65
C GLY A 797 -10.78 25.73 -44.23
N ILE A 798 -10.34 25.24 -43.08
CA ILE A 798 -8.94 25.32 -42.69
C ILE A 798 -8.36 23.91 -42.80
N GLY A 799 -7.52 23.71 -43.81
CA GLY A 799 -6.81 22.46 -44.00
C GLY A 799 -5.63 22.36 -43.01
N VAL A 800 -5.10 21.16 -42.83
CA VAL A 800 -3.84 20.97 -42.11
C VAL A 800 -2.75 20.39 -43.01
N SER A 801 -1.50 20.78 -42.76
CA SER A 801 -0.35 20.34 -43.54
C SER A 801 -0.01 18.86 -43.29
N LYS A 802 0.52 18.17 -44.31
CA LYS A 802 0.96 16.77 -44.15
C LYS A 802 2.05 16.64 -43.08
N LYS A 803 3.02 17.58 -43.06
CA LYS A 803 4.09 17.65 -42.05
C LYS A 803 3.53 17.70 -40.62
N TYR A 804 2.45 18.47 -40.42
CA TYR A 804 1.75 18.52 -39.15
C TYR A 804 1.06 17.20 -38.81
N ILE A 805 0.34 16.57 -39.76
CA ILE A 805 -0.27 15.25 -39.53
C ILE A 805 0.80 14.22 -39.14
N ASP A 806 1.89 14.14 -39.91
CA ASP A 806 3.00 13.23 -39.66
C ASP A 806 3.62 13.46 -38.27
N ARG A 807 3.79 14.73 -37.85
CA ARG A 807 4.28 15.10 -36.50
C ARG A 807 3.32 14.69 -35.39
N MET A 808 2.03 15.04 -35.49
CA MET A 808 1.04 14.75 -34.45
C MET A 808 0.76 13.24 -34.33
N MET A 809 0.86 12.50 -35.45
CA MET A 809 0.68 11.06 -35.50
C MET A 809 1.98 10.27 -35.22
N ALA A 810 3.10 10.92 -34.93
CA ALA A 810 4.32 10.23 -34.48
C ALA A 810 4.17 9.69 -33.05
N PRO A 811 4.93 8.64 -32.65
CA PRO A 811 5.72 7.77 -33.52
C PRO A 811 4.90 6.64 -34.17
N PHE A 812 3.66 6.39 -33.73
CA PHE A 812 2.92 5.15 -34.03
C PHE A 812 1.92 5.20 -35.20
N GLY A 813 1.74 6.34 -35.86
CA GLY A 813 0.73 6.50 -36.92
C GLY A 813 -0.72 6.44 -36.39
N GLY A 814 -1.62 5.98 -37.26
CA GLY A 814 -3.07 5.87 -37.01
C GLY A 814 -3.93 6.50 -38.12
N ASP A 815 -5.26 6.49 -37.97
CA ASP A 815 -6.19 7.11 -38.92
C ASP A 815 -6.25 8.64 -38.72
N ALA A 816 -5.54 9.38 -39.57
CA ALA A 816 -5.49 10.85 -39.52
C ALA A 816 -6.86 11.53 -39.66
N SER A 817 -7.89 10.87 -40.21
CA SER A 817 -9.25 11.43 -40.27
C SER A 817 -9.92 11.55 -38.89
N LYS A 818 -9.36 10.89 -37.86
CA LYS A 818 -9.83 10.98 -36.47
C LYS A 818 -9.24 12.15 -35.68
N LEU A 819 -8.24 12.87 -36.20
CA LEU A 819 -7.60 13.99 -35.49
C LEU A 819 -8.59 15.11 -35.09
N PHE A 820 -9.61 15.35 -35.92
CA PHE A 820 -10.64 16.35 -35.68
C PHE A 820 -12.04 15.73 -35.80
N PRO A 821 -12.60 15.16 -34.71
CA PRO A 821 -13.94 14.58 -34.75
C PRO A 821 -15.00 15.63 -35.11
N GLY A 822 -15.95 15.27 -35.99
CA GLY A 822 -16.94 16.22 -36.52
C GLY A 822 -17.83 16.89 -35.47
N ASN A 823 -18.04 16.24 -34.31
CA ASN A 823 -18.81 16.75 -33.18
C ASN A 823 -17.93 17.46 -32.12
N SER A 824 -16.79 18.02 -32.52
CA SER A 824 -15.86 18.72 -31.63
C SER A 824 -15.77 20.22 -31.94
N ARG A 825 -15.09 20.98 -31.08
CA ARG A 825 -14.72 22.39 -31.31
C ARG A 825 -13.85 22.62 -32.56
N PHE A 826 -13.39 21.54 -33.21
CA PHE A 826 -12.56 21.57 -34.41
C PHE A 826 -13.37 21.25 -35.68
N SER A 827 -14.70 21.30 -35.63
CA SER A 827 -15.60 21.02 -36.77
C SER A 827 -15.44 21.96 -37.98
N SER A 828 -14.68 23.06 -37.85
CA SER A 828 -14.24 23.94 -38.95
C SER A 828 -12.92 23.50 -39.61
N ILE A 829 -12.14 22.65 -38.95
CA ILE A 829 -10.85 22.14 -39.44
C ILE A 829 -11.08 20.87 -40.23
N VAL A 830 -10.47 20.77 -41.41
CA VAL A 830 -10.46 19.55 -42.20
C VAL A 830 -9.11 18.87 -41.99
N ALA A 831 -9.11 17.72 -41.29
CA ALA A 831 -7.98 16.80 -41.33
C ALA A 831 -7.66 16.55 -42.82
N GLY A 832 -6.41 16.73 -43.23
CA GLY A 832 -5.98 16.84 -44.64
C GLY A 832 -6.12 15.58 -45.49
N SER A 833 -7.18 14.79 -45.31
CA SER A 833 -7.55 13.68 -46.17
C SER A 833 -7.84 14.18 -47.57
N THR A 834 -6.87 13.95 -48.46
CA THR A 834 -7.11 13.83 -49.90
C THR A 834 -7.93 12.56 -50.12
N PHE A 835 -9.09 12.67 -50.74
CA PHE A 835 -9.87 11.49 -51.11
C PHE A 835 -9.09 10.70 -52.17
N ASN A 836 -8.85 9.40 -51.97
CA ASN A 836 -8.21 8.55 -52.98
C ASN A 836 -9.20 8.23 -54.10
N ALA A 837 -9.37 9.18 -55.02
CA ALA A 837 -10.22 9.02 -56.19
C ALA A 837 -9.67 7.93 -57.10
N ASP A 838 -10.56 7.12 -57.67
CA ASP A 838 -10.16 6.19 -58.70
C ASP A 838 -10.08 6.89 -60.08
N SER A 839 -9.56 6.18 -61.07
CA SER A 839 -9.48 6.70 -62.44
C SER A 839 -10.77 6.43 -63.23
N SER A 840 -11.79 5.81 -62.65
CA SER A 840 -13.06 5.43 -63.29
C SER A 840 -13.95 6.65 -63.52
N THR A 841 -15.04 6.47 -64.28
CA THR A 841 -16.18 7.41 -64.28
C THR A 841 -17.22 6.94 -63.26
N PRO A 842 -17.90 7.85 -62.54
CA PRO A 842 -18.83 7.46 -61.49
C PRO A 842 -20.08 6.76 -62.05
N SER A 843 -20.71 5.94 -61.21
CA SER A 843 -21.90 5.18 -61.56
C SER A 843 -23.10 6.10 -61.82
N GLY A 844 -23.91 5.77 -62.83
CA GLY A 844 -25.13 6.50 -63.17
C GLY A 844 -26.19 6.46 -62.06
N VAL A 845 -27.08 7.45 -62.06
CA VAL A 845 -28.23 7.53 -61.14
C VAL A 845 -29.55 7.34 -61.89
N ARG A 846 -30.59 6.91 -61.18
CA ARG A 846 -31.95 6.79 -61.71
C ARG A 846 -32.80 7.94 -61.20
N ALA A 847 -33.40 8.71 -62.11
CA ALA A 847 -34.25 9.85 -61.78
C ALA A 847 -35.74 9.44 -61.73
N SER A 848 -36.47 10.02 -60.80
CA SER A 848 -37.93 9.94 -60.65
C SER A 848 -38.51 11.34 -60.50
N ILE A 849 -39.84 11.46 -60.63
CA ILE A 849 -40.51 12.76 -60.53
C ILE A 849 -41.84 12.65 -59.81
N SER A 850 -42.11 13.63 -58.94
CA SER A 850 -43.38 13.80 -58.23
C SER A 850 -43.75 15.28 -58.21
N GLY A 851 -44.87 15.64 -58.86
CA GLY A 851 -45.22 17.03 -59.12
C GLY A 851 -44.12 17.73 -59.93
N ASN A 852 -43.57 18.81 -59.37
CA ASN A 852 -42.43 19.55 -59.94
C ASN A 852 -41.07 19.13 -59.37
N THR A 853 -41.02 18.18 -58.41
CA THR A 853 -39.77 17.77 -57.78
C THR A 853 -39.21 16.55 -58.47
N ILE A 854 -38.01 16.70 -59.01
CA ILE A 854 -37.18 15.61 -59.54
C ILE A 854 -36.32 15.10 -58.40
N SER A 855 -36.29 13.78 -58.21
CA SER A 855 -35.43 13.11 -57.23
C SER A 855 -34.62 12.00 -57.89
N TRP A 856 -33.52 11.56 -57.27
CA TRP A 856 -32.68 10.50 -57.84
C TRP A 856 -32.07 9.57 -56.78
N THR A 857 -31.67 8.38 -57.22
CA THR A 857 -30.90 7.43 -56.40
C THR A 857 -29.49 7.98 -56.12
N ASN A 858 -28.87 7.56 -55.02
CA ASN A 858 -27.41 7.71 -54.87
C ASN A 858 -26.68 7.04 -56.04
N SER A 859 -25.47 7.53 -56.35
CA SER A 859 -24.52 6.76 -57.16
C SER A 859 -24.01 5.55 -56.38
N GLY A 860 -23.62 4.50 -57.09
CA GLY A 860 -22.86 3.38 -56.51
C GLY A 860 -21.37 3.65 -56.32
N SER A 861 -20.86 4.78 -56.85
CA SER A 861 -19.46 5.20 -56.67
C SER A 861 -19.27 5.97 -55.37
N ASN A 862 -18.15 5.73 -54.69
CA ASN A 862 -17.87 6.24 -53.35
C ASN A 862 -17.17 7.60 -53.30
N ASP A 863 -16.94 8.22 -54.47
CA ASP A 863 -16.12 9.41 -54.71
C ASP A 863 -16.91 10.62 -55.26
N VAL A 864 -18.24 10.49 -55.29
CA VAL A 864 -19.17 11.51 -55.79
C VAL A 864 -19.24 12.69 -54.83
N VAL A 865 -19.09 13.91 -55.35
CA VAL A 865 -19.22 15.17 -54.58
C VAL A 865 -20.58 15.86 -54.78
N GLY A 866 -21.31 15.46 -55.84
CA GLY A 866 -22.63 15.97 -56.12
C GLY A 866 -23.18 15.57 -57.48
N TYR A 867 -24.27 16.24 -57.84
CA TYR A 867 -25.09 15.91 -59.00
C TYR A 867 -25.35 17.16 -59.83
N ARG A 868 -25.26 17.04 -61.16
CA ARG A 868 -25.65 18.11 -62.10
C ARG A 868 -26.98 17.74 -62.73
N VAL A 869 -27.93 18.68 -62.71
CA VAL A 869 -29.25 18.54 -63.35
C VAL A 869 -29.23 19.31 -64.66
N TYR A 870 -29.64 18.66 -65.74
CA TYR A 870 -29.73 19.23 -67.08
C TYR A 870 -31.18 19.28 -67.54
N LYS A 871 -31.54 20.31 -68.31
CA LYS A 871 -32.83 20.49 -68.99
C LYS A 871 -32.57 20.73 -70.47
N GLY A 872 -33.06 19.86 -71.34
CA GLY A 872 -32.88 20.00 -72.80
C GLY A 872 -31.41 20.16 -73.24
N GLY A 873 -30.48 19.49 -72.54
CA GLY A 873 -29.03 19.59 -72.79
C GLY A 873 -28.30 20.69 -72.02
N SER A 874 -29.00 21.69 -71.47
CA SER A 874 -28.39 22.79 -70.70
C SER A 874 -28.37 22.49 -69.20
N ARG A 875 -27.25 22.75 -68.51
CA ARG A 875 -27.16 22.60 -67.04
C ARG A 875 -28.03 23.64 -66.34
N VAL A 876 -28.96 23.21 -65.49
CA VAL A 876 -29.89 24.08 -64.74
C VAL A 876 -29.68 24.07 -63.23
N ALA A 877 -29.01 23.05 -62.69
CA ALA A 877 -28.62 23.02 -61.27
C ALA A 877 -27.34 22.22 -61.03
N SER A 878 -26.72 22.45 -59.88
CA SER A 878 -25.67 21.60 -59.31
C SER A 878 -25.94 21.50 -57.82
N ILE A 879 -26.10 20.27 -57.33
CA ILE A 879 -26.54 19.96 -55.97
C ILE A 879 -25.48 19.06 -55.34
N SER A 880 -24.84 19.50 -54.26
CA SER A 880 -23.89 18.66 -53.53
C SER A 880 -24.61 17.43 -52.96
N GLU A 881 -23.95 16.27 -52.99
CA GLU A 881 -24.49 15.03 -52.44
C GLU A 881 -24.81 15.13 -50.94
N SER A 882 -24.07 15.99 -50.22
CA SER A 882 -24.33 16.29 -48.80
C SER A 882 -25.54 17.19 -48.56
N ARG A 883 -26.26 17.65 -49.60
CA ARG A 883 -27.40 18.57 -49.49
C ARG A 883 -28.73 17.88 -49.75
N SER A 884 -28.91 17.30 -50.94
CA SER A 884 -30.15 16.60 -51.33
C SER A 884 -30.00 15.83 -52.64
N ASN A 885 -30.70 14.70 -52.76
CA ASN A 885 -30.92 14.04 -54.06
C ASN A 885 -32.23 14.50 -54.71
N SER A 886 -32.52 15.79 -54.65
CA SER A 886 -33.72 16.36 -55.23
C SER A 886 -33.52 17.80 -55.71
N TYR A 887 -34.32 18.17 -56.71
CA TYR A 887 -34.36 19.50 -57.32
C TYR A 887 -35.79 19.82 -57.74
N THR A 888 -36.33 20.95 -57.26
CA THR A 888 -37.61 21.48 -57.71
C THR A 888 -37.43 22.19 -59.05
N ALA A 889 -38.05 21.67 -60.09
CA ALA A 889 -37.83 22.12 -61.45
C ALA A 889 -38.75 23.28 -61.87
N ASN A 890 -38.10 24.36 -62.31
CA ASN A 890 -38.74 25.57 -62.78
C ASN A 890 -39.17 25.43 -64.26
N GLY A 891 -40.41 24.99 -64.45
CA GLY A 891 -41.10 24.95 -65.74
C GLY A 891 -40.97 23.65 -66.53
N ALA A 892 -41.84 23.46 -67.52
CA ALA A 892 -41.92 22.24 -68.33
C ALA A 892 -40.65 21.93 -69.14
N GLY A 893 -40.42 20.65 -69.42
CA GLY A 893 -39.27 20.14 -70.18
C GLY A 893 -38.84 18.74 -69.76
N SER A 894 -37.91 18.16 -70.53
CA SER A 894 -37.19 16.92 -70.21
C SER A 894 -35.93 17.24 -69.41
N TYR A 895 -35.71 16.47 -68.35
CA TYR A 895 -34.61 16.60 -67.41
C TYR A 895 -33.84 15.29 -67.24
N VAL A 896 -32.53 15.38 -67.08
CA VAL A 896 -31.63 14.27 -66.72
C VAL A 896 -30.66 14.70 -65.62
N VAL A 897 -30.16 13.73 -64.86
CA VAL A 897 -29.20 13.93 -63.77
C VAL A 897 -27.95 13.11 -64.05
N VAL A 898 -26.77 13.66 -63.75
CA VAL A 898 -25.49 12.93 -63.71
C VAL A 898 -24.87 13.07 -62.33
N ALA A 899 -24.20 12.01 -61.86
CA ALA A 899 -23.27 12.09 -60.73
C ALA A 899 -21.95 12.72 -61.19
N VAL A 900 -21.28 13.43 -60.28
CA VAL A 900 -19.98 14.09 -60.51
C VAL A 900 -19.00 13.65 -59.43
N ASP A 901 -17.86 13.09 -59.83
CA ASP A 901 -16.80 12.70 -58.91
C ASP A 901 -15.92 13.89 -58.45
N ILE A 902 -15.11 13.66 -57.42
CA ILE A 902 -14.18 14.65 -56.87
C ILE A 902 -13.13 15.16 -57.88
N THR A 903 -12.84 14.40 -58.94
CA THR A 903 -11.92 14.80 -60.02
C THR A 903 -12.61 15.59 -61.14
N GLY A 904 -13.95 15.63 -61.12
CA GLY A 904 -14.81 16.37 -62.05
C GLY A 904 -15.39 15.54 -63.20
N LYS A 905 -15.17 14.22 -63.27
CA LYS A 905 -15.81 13.40 -64.32
C LYS A 905 -17.27 13.15 -63.98
N GLN A 906 -18.03 12.78 -65.00
CA GLN A 906 -19.49 12.65 -64.92
C GLN A 906 -19.92 11.23 -65.29
N SER A 907 -20.97 10.76 -64.63
CA SER A 907 -21.62 9.50 -64.99
C SER A 907 -22.37 9.62 -66.32
N ALA A 908 -22.79 8.48 -66.87
CA ALA A 908 -23.84 8.48 -67.89
C ALA A 908 -25.11 9.19 -67.35
N ALA A 909 -25.85 9.85 -68.24
CA ALA A 909 -27.11 10.51 -67.90
C ALA A 909 -28.16 9.51 -67.38
N SER A 910 -28.92 9.94 -66.37
CA SER A 910 -30.09 9.20 -65.90
C SER A 910 -31.11 8.97 -67.01
N ASN A 911 -32.09 8.11 -66.75
CA ASN A 911 -33.35 8.15 -67.51
C ASN A 911 -33.93 9.58 -67.50
N SER A 912 -34.48 10.01 -68.63
CA SER A 912 -35.18 11.30 -68.73
C SER A 912 -36.47 11.26 -67.93
N VAL A 913 -36.73 12.33 -67.16
CA VAL A 913 -38.02 12.62 -66.55
C VAL A 913 -38.56 13.94 -67.11
N SER A 914 -39.87 14.05 -67.32
CA SER A 914 -40.47 15.19 -68.01
C SER A 914 -41.58 15.85 -67.21
N ILE A 915 -41.50 17.18 -67.05
CA ILE A 915 -42.62 17.99 -66.55
C ILE A 915 -43.47 18.42 -67.73
N ALA A 916 -44.75 18.07 -67.71
CA ALA A 916 -45.72 18.51 -68.71
C ALA A 916 -45.96 20.02 -68.61
N ALA A 917 -46.10 20.69 -69.75
CA ALA A 917 -46.61 22.06 -69.77
C ALA A 917 -48.06 22.07 -69.22
N PRO A 918 -48.44 23.07 -68.40
CA PRO A 918 -49.82 23.16 -67.92
C PRO A 918 -50.76 23.30 -69.11
N LYS A 919 -51.75 22.40 -69.21
CA LYS A 919 -52.78 22.49 -70.24
C LYS A 919 -53.53 23.82 -70.09
N PRO A 920 -53.80 24.57 -71.17
CA PRO A 920 -54.57 25.81 -71.09
C PRO A 920 -55.97 25.51 -70.54
N LYS A 921 -56.41 26.29 -69.55
CA LYS A 921 -57.77 26.18 -68.99
C LYS A 921 -58.81 26.71 -69.99
N PRO A 922 -59.96 26.05 -70.15
CA PRO A 922 -61.08 26.60 -70.91
C PRO A 922 -61.73 27.78 -70.17
N LYS A 923 -62.32 28.69 -70.95
CA LYS A 923 -62.96 29.94 -70.53
C LYS A 923 -64.37 29.68 -69.94
N PRO A 924 -64.71 30.20 -68.75
CA PRO A 924 -66.10 30.44 -68.36
C PRO A 924 -66.53 31.88 -68.67
N GLU A 925 -67.81 32.05 -68.97
CA GLU A 925 -68.48 33.34 -69.25
C GLU A 925 -69.03 34.02 -67.96
N PRO A 926 -69.58 35.25 -68.01
CA PRO A 926 -69.33 36.26 -66.97
C PRO A 926 -70.31 36.28 -65.79
N LYS A 927 -69.88 36.93 -64.69
CA LYS A 927 -70.77 37.52 -63.68
C LYS A 927 -71.03 39.00 -63.99
N PRO A 928 -72.25 39.52 -63.72
CA PRO A 928 -72.57 40.93 -63.93
C PRO A 928 -72.17 41.84 -62.76
N THR A 929 -71.67 43.03 -63.12
CA THR A 929 -71.85 44.36 -62.50
C THR A 929 -71.59 44.61 -61.00
N PRO A 930 -70.84 45.70 -60.73
CA PRO A 930 -71.24 46.77 -59.81
C PRO A 930 -71.67 48.04 -60.59
N LYS A 931 -72.65 48.79 -60.08
CA LYS A 931 -72.91 50.18 -60.51
C LYS A 931 -73.44 51.03 -59.33
N PRO A 932 -72.81 52.18 -58.99
CA PRO A 932 -73.32 53.13 -58.00
C PRO A 932 -74.31 54.16 -58.60
N GLU A 933 -74.81 55.06 -57.75
CA GLU A 933 -75.72 56.17 -58.11
C GLU A 933 -75.10 57.27 -59.01
N GLU A 934 -75.97 58.14 -59.52
CA GLU A 934 -75.75 59.04 -60.66
C GLU A 934 -74.96 60.33 -60.39
N LYS A 935 -74.29 60.85 -61.43
CA LYS A 935 -74.64 62.14 -62.08
C LYS A 935 -73.87 62.41 -63.38
N GLU A 936 -74.47 63.23 -64.26
CA GLU A 936 -74.07 63.61 -65.63
C GLU A 936 -73.59 65.10 -65.70
N PRO A 937 -73.15 65.70 -66.84
CA PRO A 937 -72.53 65.18 -68.09
C PRO A 937 -71.42 66.08 -68.76
N LYS A 938 -70.91 65.67 -69.95
CA LYS A 938 -70.20 66.47 -71.04
C LYS A 938 -68.73 66.94 -70.80
N LYS A 939 -67.82 67.14 -71.79
CA LYS A 939 -67.78 66.98 -73.29
C LYS A 939 -66.32 66.96 -73.85
N GLU A 940 -66.10 66.27 -74.98
CA GLU A 940 -65.13 66.53 -76.10
C GLU A 940 -63.57 66.55 -75.95
N ALA A 941 -62.88 66.37 -77.09
CA ALA A 941 -61.44 66.02 -77.31
C ALA A 941 -60.58 67.24 -77.83
N PRO A 942 -59.34 67.18 -78.41
CA PRO A 942 -58.64 66.09 -79.17
C PRO A 942 -57.08 65.98 -79.02
N GLU A 943 -56.44 65.34 -80.02
CA GLU A 943 -55.08 64.74 -80.18
C GLU A 943 -53.85 65.68 -80.31
N LYS A 944 -52.61 65.11 -80.22
CA LYS A 944 -51.62 65.10 -81.34
C LYS A 944 -50.37 64.21 -81.16
N GLU A 945 -49.71 63.91 -82.29
CA GLU A 945 -48.58 62.98 -82.50
C GLU A 945 -47.16 63.61 -82.55
N GLU A 946 -46.15 62.75 -82.36
CA GLU A 946 -44.74 62.72 -82.87
C GLU A 946 -43.88 64.00 -83.04
N LYS A 947 -42.64 63.99 -82.50
CA LYS A 947 -41.39 63.65 -83.27
C LYS A 947 -40.07 63.71 -82.45
N GLU A 948 -39.09 62.94 -82.96
CA GLU A 948 -37.64 62.83 -82.69
C GLU A 948 -36.79 64.12 -82.92
N PRO A 949 -35.43 64.17 -82.73
CA PRO A 949 -34.49 63.43 -81.83
C PRO A 949 -33.33 64.33 -81.24
N GLU A 950 -32.26 63.68 -80.76
CA GLU A 950 -30.83 64.11 -80.60
C GLU A 950 -30.22 64.49 -79.21
N LYS A 951 -29.30 63.60 -78.78
CA LYS A 951 -27.88 63.78 -78.35
C LYS A 951 -27.41 64.38 -77.01
N GLU A 952 -26.39 63.66 -76.52
CA GLU A 952 -25.12 64.07 -75.85
C GLU A 952 -25.02 64.34 -74.32
N GLU A 953 -24.11 63.56 -73.71
CA GLU A 953 -23.16 63.80 -72.59
C GLU A 953 -23.62 64.33 -71.20
N ALA A 954 -23.55 63.42 -70.19
CA ALA A 954 -22.64 63.38 -69.01
C ALA A 954 -22.31 64.66 -68.16
N PRO A 955 -21.65 64.59 -66.97
CA PRO A 955 -21.39 63.49 -65.99
C PRO A 955 -21.64 63.88 -64.48
N ALA A 956 -21.32 62.96 -63.54
CA ALA A 956 -20.70 63.15 -62.19
C ALA A 956 -21.35 64.07 -61.10
N GLU A 957 -21.08 63.96 -59.78
CA GLU A 957 -20.66 62.91 -58.79
C GLU A 957 -20.76 63.55 -57.35
N GLU A 958 -20.38 62.84 -56.27
CA GLU A 958 -20.13 63.34 -54.88
C GLU A 958 -21.37 63.71 -53.98
N GLN A 959 -21.38 63.64 -52.63
CA GLN A 959 -20.45 63.17 -51.56
C GLN A 959 -21.23 62.88 -50.23
N GLU A 960 -20.58 62.40 -49.17
CA GLU A 960 -21.16 61.93 -47.87
C GLU A 960 -21.22 63.00 -46.73
N ALA A 961 -22.07 62.80 -45.69
CA ALA A 961 -21.84 63.23 -44.28
C ALA A 961 -22.88 62.66 -43.26
N GLU A 962 -22.51 62.59 -41.96
CA GLU A 962 -23.20 61.92 -40.82
C GLU A 962 -24.21 62.79 -40.00
N THR A 963 -25.01 62.17 -39.10
CA THR A 963 -25.15 62.52 -37.63
C THR A 963 -26.18 61.66 -36.83
N ALA A 964 -26.07 61.64 -35.48
CA ALA A 964 -26.89 60.87 -34.48
C ALA A 964 -27.85 61.82 -33.66
N PRO A 965 -28.43 61.58 -32.42
CA PRO A 965 -28.31 60.48 -31.41
C PRO A 965 -29.54 60.11 -30.46
N GLN A 966 -29.30 59.22 -29.46
CA GLN A 966 -29.79 59.18 -28.03
C GLN A 966 -31.07 58.42 -27.51
N GLU A 967 -31.10 58.21 -26.15
CA GLU A 967 -31.72 57.11 -25.34
C GLU A 967 -32.80 57.55 -24.28
N GLU A 968 -33.55 56.59 -23.66
CA GLU A 968 -33.98 56.55 -22.22
C GLU A 968 -34.71 55.22 -21.80
N ALA A 969 -35.01 54.98 -20.50
CA ALA A 969 -35.58 53.73 -19.87
C ALA A 969 -36.28 54.05 -18.49
N PRO A 970 -36.60 53.16 -17.48
CA PRO A 970 -36.60 51.67 -17.30
C PRO A 970 -37.84 51.07 -16.50
N VAL A 971 -37.67 49.97 -15.70
CA VAL A 971 -38.45 49.42 -14.51
C VAL A 971 -39.21 48.05 -14.64
N GLU A 972 -39.37 47.35 -13.50
CA GLU A 972 -39.48 45.89 -13.16
C GLU A 972 -40.91 45.25 -13.00
N ALA A 973 -40.98 43.91 -12.79
CA ALA A 973 -42.11 43.17 -12.14
C ALA A 973 -41.72 41.73 -11.62
N GLU A 974 -42.50 41.17 -10.67
CA GLU A 974 -42.30 39.89 -9.91
C GLU A 974 -43.51 38.87 -10.06
N PRO A 975 -43.56 37.67 -9.39
CA PRO A 975 -44.25 36.44 -9.90
C PRO A 975 -45.47 35.86 -9.10
N GLU A 976 -46.02 34.70 -9.52
CA GLU A 976 -47.07 33.89 -8.81
C GLU A 976 -46.90 32.33 -8.94
N GLU A 977 -47.61 31.55 -8.09
CA GLU A 977 -47.53 30.08 -7.82
C GLU A 977 -48.45 29.15 -8.68
N PRO A 978 -48.52 27.80 -8.42
CA PRO A 978 -49.65 27.24 -7.63
C PRO A 978 -49.38 25.93 -6.78
N VAL A 979 -50.47 25.32 -6.23
CA VAL A 979 -50.57 24.57 -4.93
C VAL A 979 -50.80 23.02 -4.99
N GLU A 980 -50.56 22.34 -3.84
CA GLU A 980 -50.63 20.91 -3.42
C GLU A 980 -51.91 20.04 -3.58
N LYS A 981 -51.73 18.71 -3.42
CA LYS A 981 -52.57 17.79 -2.60
C LYS A 981 -51.97 16.39 -2.32
N GLU A 982 -52.16 15.85 -1.11
CA GLU A 982 -51.77 14.48 -0.65
C GLU A 982 -52.77 13.36 -1.05
N PRO A 983 -52.46 12.06 -0.83
CA PRO A 983 -52.87 11.38 0.42
C PRO A 983 -51.85 10.34 1.01
N ALA A 984 -52.21 9.75 2.16
CA ALA A 984 -51.34 8.91 3.03
C ALA A 984 -51.70 7.37 3.03
N PRO A 985 -51.37 6.51 4.03
CA PRO A 985 -50.57 5.29 3.79
C PRO A 985 -51.27 3.93 4.08
N GLU A 986 -50.64 2.81 3.70
CA GLU A 986 -51.04 1.44 4.09
C GLU A 986 -49.86 0.58 4.60
N GLU A 987 -50.20 -0.41 5.43
CA GLU A 987 -49.32 -1.25 6.27
C GLU A 987 -49.20 -2.72 5.73
N PRO A 988 -48.45 -3.66 6.35
CA PRO A 988 -47.84 -4.79 5.64
C PRO A 988 -48.70 -6.05 5.52
N VAL A 989 -48.27 -6.96 4.63
CA VAL A 989 -48.80 -8.33 4.49
C VAL A 989 -47.64 -9.35 4.43
N GLU A 990 -47.74 -10.41 5.23
CA GLU A 990 -46.79 -11.54 5.35
C GLU A 990 -47.24 -12.74 4.46
N PRO A 991 -46.55 -13.91 4.42
CA PRO A 991 -46.35 -14.67 3.17
C PRO A 991 -47.30 -15.85 2.94
N GLU A 992 -47.32 -16.33 1.68
CA GLU A 992 -47.80 -17.68 1.32
C GLU A 992 -46.81 -18.41 0.39
N GLU A 993 -46.30 -19.55 0.87
CA GLU A 993 -45.97 -20.76 0.08
C GLU A 993 -47.30 -21.40 -0.45
N PRO A 994 -47.34 -22.37 -1.41
CA PRO A 994 -46.31 -23.40 -1.68
C PRO A 994 -46.14 -23.86 -3.15
N ALA A 995 -45.18 -24.77 -3.38
CA ALA A 995 -45.42 -26.09 -4.02
C ALA A 995 -44.10 -26.87 -4.23
N GLU A 996 -44.03 -28.09 -3.67
CA GLU A 996 -43.07 -29.13 -4.05
C GLU A 996 -43.50 -29.79 -5.38
N ASP A 997 -42.54 -30.26 -6.20
CA ASP A 997 -42.61 -31.62 -6.78
C ASP A 997 -41.30 -32.03 -7.52
N ASP A 998 -40.67 -33.07 -6.96
CA ASP A 998 -39.92 -34.19 -7.56
C ASP A 998 -39.13 -34.12 -8.90
N ALA A 999 -37.83 -34.34 -8.74
CA ALA A 999 -37.03 -35.46 -9.29
C ALA A 999 -37.01 -35.78 -10.81
N ALA A 1000 -35.85 -35.52 -11.43
CA ALA A 1000 -35.15 -36.45 -12.34
C ALA A 1000 -33.65 -36.10 -12.45
#